data_AF-A0A2V7MU55-F1
#
_entry.id   AF-A0A2V7MU55-F1
#
_cell.length_a   1.000
_cell.length_b   1.000
_cell.length_c   1.000
_cell.angle_alpha   90.00
_cell.angle_beta   90.00
_cell.angle_gamma   90.00
#
_symmetry.space_group_name_H-M   'P 1'
#
loop_
_entity.id
_entity.type
_entity.pdbx_description
1 polymer ?
#
loop_
_entity_poly.entity_id
_entity_poly.type
_entity_poly.pdbx_seq_one_letter_code
_entity_poly.pdbx_strand_id
1 'polypeptide(L)'
;MTALLLAVLLAQGLNQDSLSVRAESSLAAGDVETALKLAKKLVERRPSDPQAHFLLGRVHYNRRIIGRWPALEEFKKAARLAPNDPAPLYWQTKVGFYLRSDDGDRIARDALLQLFAVAPDYPDAWSRFHDVYQDASIWRQAERALARHGDDPTALEHRAELWIALADGRRADSLLAIAVARRAPTVKTYLLRSEASFLAANARAGYAWHDSAVAHADEDASEALWDEAWSIASPAEAARYAAAGPGELHGFFERFWNGRDPNLLTPENERLAEHYARRSEARRMYRLLQPQRSIYHSPGARALDAYEKRLVLKKIAAEAPGATGASSDPFAAKARAAALAWHATIFDDTASAVAFRAGLTAEGLVFLRHGRPDRQASCITDLLRPYALDCNSFLTQETWLYFTPQGPMSVGFWWNEYFMPTSEEQLQSTRIALHTDRTSLPAPLVAHAWSALFRSAELGLTDVYYRTNGDSAAAVLWDTAGQIQPIRASGPGLLLLSVPPGLYRLGVDVDSAGKLGRWRSEVRIPHFSQVELGLSSLVLAPSAVLLDREAALRGMPVDLEYPAAAPLASYVEIYGLTADRDGRSHYHVRYAFAPVQSLVGKLLSNARSVVFEFDRETESSMSHEKLVIEPDRVPAGRYRVTVVVTDLVRNVKSESATLDIVIR
;
A
#
# COMPACT_ATOMS: atom_id res chain seq x y z
N MET A 1 48.30 -8.93 -6.81
CA MET A 1 48.02 -10.02 -7.78
C MET A 1 47.47 -9.51 -9.11
N THR A 2 46.68 -8.44 -9.16
CA THR A 2 46.18 -7.78 -10.38
C THR A 2 47.29 -7.21 -11.29
N ALA A 3 48.38 -6.68 -10.73
CA ALA A 3 49.51 -6.20 -11.51
C ALA A 3 50.32 -7.32 -12.20
N LEU A 4 50.32 -8.54 -11.63
CA LEU A 4 51.06 -9.68 -12.18
C LEU A 4 50.27 -10.39 -13.31
N LEU A 5 48.93 -10.37 -13.24
CA LEU A 5 48.09 -10.86 -14.35
C LEU A 5 48.17 -9.94 -15.58
N LEU A 6 48.29 -8.62 -15.39
CA LEU A 6 48.56 -7.69 -16.50
C LEU A 6 49.93 -7.94 -17.15
N ALA A 7 50.95 -8.32 -16.37
CA ALA A 7 52.29 -8.60 -16.88
C ALA A 7 52.39 -9.94 -17.65
N VAL A 8 51.59 -10.95 -17.29
CA VAL A 8 51.60 -12.26 -17.96
C VAL A 8 50.75 -12.24 -19.25
N LEU A 9 49.70 -11.40 -19.33
CA LEU A 9 48.97 -11.12 -20.57
C LEU A 9 49.79 -10.30 -21.59
N LEU A 10 50.82 -9.59 -21.14
CA LEU A 10 51.73 -8.83 -22.02
C LEU A 10 52.75 -9.72 -22.77
N ALA A 11 52.85 -11.02 -22.45
CA ALA A 11 53.93 -11.86 -22.95
C ALA A 11 53.54 -12.92 -24.02
N GLN A 12 52.26 -13.15 -24.35
CA GLN A 12 51.87 -14.24 -25.28
C GLN A 12 50.90 -13.89 -26.43
N GLY A 13 50.86 -12.63 -26.90
CA GLY A 13 50.00 -12.27 -28.04
C GLY A 13 50.31 -10.92 -28.68
N LEU A 14 51.59 -10.65 -28.95
CA LEU A 14 52.07 -9.39 -29.54
C LEU A 14 51.67 -9.26 -31.02
N ASN A 15 50.45 -8.78 -31.29
CA ASN A 15 50.17 -7.83 -32.37
C ASN A 15 48.79 -7.12 -32.23
N GLN A 16 48.41 -6.70 -31.02
CA GLN A 16 47.27 -5.78 -30.86
C GLN A 16 47.70 -4.36 -31.30
N ASP A 17 46.98 -3.78 -32.27
CA ASP A 17 47.40 -2.61 -33.05
C ASP A 17 47.53 -1.34 -32.20
N SER A 18 48.68 -0.67 -32.27
CA SER A 18 48.91 0.62 -31.58
C SER A 18 47.82 1.67 -31.88
N LEU A 19 47.14 1.57 -33.02
CA LEU A 19 46.05 2.48 -33.40
C LEU A 19 44.77 2.28 -32.57
N SER A 20 44.36 1.05 -32.28
CA SER A 20 43.13 0.79 -31.51
C SER A 20 43.32 1.23 -30.06
N VAL A 21 44.45 0.87 -29.44
CA VAL A 21 44.78 1.27 -28.05
C VAL A 21 44.84 2.79 -27.92
N ARG A 22 45.45 3.49 -28.88
CA ARG A 22 45.50 4.96 -28.86
C ARG A 22 44.14 5.60 -29.06
N ALA A 23 43.32 5.07 -29.97
CA ALA A 23 41.96 5.57 -30.18
C ALA A 23 41.08 5.37 -28.93
N GLU A 24 41.16 4.22 -28.28
CA GLU A 24 40.47 3.96 -27.01
C GLU A 24 40.97 4.85 -25.88
N SER A 25 42.30 5.04 -25.77
CA SER A 25 42.89 5.94 -24.77
C SER A 25 42.47 7.39 -24.99
N SER A 26 42.44 7.88 -26.23
CA SER A 26 41.95 9.24 -26.55
C SER A 26 40.47 9.37 -26.23
N LEU A 27 39.65 8.36 -26.55
CA LEU A 27 38.22 8.37 -26.22
C LEU A 27 37.99 8.38 -24.70
N ALA A 28 38.75 7.59 -23.94
CA ALA A 28 38.69 7.56 -22.47
C ALA A 28 39.13 8.89 -21.84
N ALA A 29 40.07 9.61 -22.47
CA ALA A 29 40.50 10.94 -22.08
C ALA A 29 39.50 12.05 -22.47
N GLY A 30 38.42 11.73 -23.19
CA GLY A 30 37.45 12.70 -23.70
C GLY A 30 37.92 13.47 -24.95
N ASP A 31 39.08 13.13 -25.51
CA ASP A 31 39.58 13.69 -26.78
C ASP A 31 38.93 12.96 -27.96
N VAL A 32 37.66 13.29 -28.18
CA VAL A 32 36.81 12.68 -29.21
C VAL A 32 37.33 12.95 -30.62
N GLU A 33 37.98 14.10 -30.86
CA GLU A 33 38.49 14.46 -32.18
C GLU A 33 39.73 13.64 -32.56
N THR A 34 40.68 13.46 -31.64
CA THR A 34 41.82 12.55 -31.87
C THR A 34 41.35 11.10 -31.99
N ALA A 35 40.42 10.67 -31.13
CA ALA A 35 39.85 9.34 -31.21
C ALA A 35 39.17 9.10 -32.57
N LEU A 36 38.49 10.12 -33.13
CA LEU A 36 37.81 10.02 -34.43
C LEU A 36 38.80 9.83 -35.57
N LYS A 37 39.88 10.61 -35.59
CA LYS A 37 40.94 10.48 -36.61
C LYS A 37 41.57 9.08 -36.57
N LEU A 38 41.88 8.58 -35.37
CA LEU A 38 42.52 7.28 -35.20
C LEU A 38 41.56 6.13 -35.53
N ALA A 39 40.30 6.19 -35.09
CA ALA A 39 39.30 5.16 -35.37
C ALA A 39 38.93 5.09 -36.87
N LYS A 40 38.84 6.23 -37.56
CA LYS A 40 38.65 6.24 -39.04
C LYS A 40 39.81 5.55 -39.76
N LYS A 41 41.05 5.88 -39.38
CA LYS A 41 42.25 5.24 -39.95
C LYS A 41 42.28 3.73 -39.67
N LEU A 42 41.78 3.31 -38.52
CA LEU A 42 41.67 1.89 -38.18
C LEU A 42 40.67 1.18 -39.10
N VAL A 43 39.49 1.75 -39.33
CA VAL A 43 38.49 1.21 -40.26
C VAL A 43 38.98 1.21 -41.71
N GLU A 44 39.70 2.25 -42.15
CA GLU A 44 40.32 2.29 -43.48
C GLU A 44 41.32 1.15 -43.69
N ARG A 45 42.11 0.81 -42.66
CA ARG A 45 43.07 -0.30 -42.71
C ARG A 45 42.41 -1.66 -42.60
N ARG A 46 41.26 -1.74 -41.93
CA ARG A 46 40.57 -2.98 -41.57
C ARG A 46 39.06 -2.85 -41.79
N PRO A 47 38.59 -2.75 -43.05
CA PRO A 47 37.19 -2.46 -43.37
C PRO A 47 36.20 -3.59 -43.04
N SER A 48 36.71 -4.77 -42.69
CA SER A 48 35.94 -5.96 -42.29
C SER A 48 36.16 -6.34 -40.83
N ASP A 49 36.88 -5.52 -40.05
CA ASP A 49 37.11 -5.75 -38.62
C ASP A 49 35.92 -5.21 -37.80
N PRO A 50 35.12 -6.08 -37.15
CA PRO A 50 33.98 -5.65 -36.35
C PRO A 50 34.38 -4.72 -35.19
N GLN A 51 35.57 -4.92 -34.59
CA GLN A 51 36.03 -4.12 -33.46
C GLN A 51 36.45 -2.71 -33.91
N ALA A 52 37.00 -2.57 -35.12
CA ALA A 52 37.31 -1.27 -35.71
C ALA A 52 36.04 -0.43 -35.93
N HIS A 53 35.00 -1.05 -36.51
CA HIS A 53 33.69 -0.43 -36.68
C HIS A 53 33.02 -0.11 -35.34
N PHE A 54 33.08 -1.03 -34.36
CA PHE A 54 32.54 -0.80 -33.02
C PHE A 54 33.20 0.38 -32.31
N LEU A 55 34.53 0.50 -32.38
CA LEU A 55 35.27 1.62 -31.82
C LEU A 55 34.89 2.95 -32.50
N LEU A 56 34.82 2.96 -33.83
CA LEU A 56 34.40 4.16 -34.57
C LEU A 56 32.96 4.57 -34.21
N GLY A 57 32.05 3.60 -34.04
CA GLY A 57 30.70 3.82 -33.54
C GLY A 57 30.67 4.47 -32.15
N ARG A 58 31.45 3.96 -31.20
CA ARG A 58 31.59 4.55 -29.85
C ARG A 58 32.14 5.98 -29.89
N VAL A 59 33.11 6.25 -30.76
CA VAL A 59 33.64 7.60 -30.94
C VAL A 59 32.57 8.53 -31.51
N HIS A 60 31.85 8.11 -32.55
CA HIS A 60 30.72 8.88 -33.08
C HIS A 60 29.64 9.13 -32.03
N TYR A 61 29.30 8.14 -31.21
CA TYR A 61 28.32 8.30 -30.14
C TYR A 61 28.71 9.41 -29.15
N ASN A 62 30.00 9.55 -28.85
CA ASN A 62 30.52 10.60 -27.97
C ASN A 62 30.56 12.00 -28.63
N ARG A 63 30.35 12.10 -29.96
CA ARG A 63 30.11 13.37 -30.66
C ARG A 63 28.64 13.77 -30.48
N ARG A 64 28.33 14.33 -29.30
CA ARG A 64 26.97 14.75 -28.91
C ARG A 64 26.31 15.56 -30.03
N ILE A 65 24.99 15.38 -30.18
CA ILE A 65 24.14 16.02 -31.20
C ILE A 65 24.35 15.47 -32.63
N ILE A 66 25.56 15.50 -33.19
CA ILE A 66 25.81 15.20 -34.61
C ILE A 66 26.23 13.76 -34.93
N GLY A 67 26.71 13.01 -33.93
CA GLY A 67 27.30 11.70 -34.16
C GLY A 67 26.35 10.50 -34.07
N ARG A 68 25.08 10.72 -33.73
CA ARG A 68 24.10 9.66 -33.43
C ARG A 68 23.86 8.71 -34.61
N TRP A 69 23.57 9.26 -35.79
CA TRP A 69 23.32 8.50 -37.01
C TRP A 69 24.59 7.83 -37.54
N PRO A 70 25.75 8.52 -37.63
CA PRO A 70 27.01 7.85 -37.93
C PRO A 70 27.32 6.69 -36.96
N ALA A 71 27.10 6.88 -35.66
CA ALA A 71 27.31 5.82 -34.68
C ALA A 71 26.43 4.61 -34.96
N LEU A 72 25.14 4.83 -35.25
CA LEU A 72 24.20 3.76 -35.58
C LEU A 72 24.66 2.93 -36.77
N GLU A 73 25.14 3.57 -37.84
CA GLU A 73 25.59 2.87 -39.04
C GLU A 73 26.84 2.03 -38.77
N GLU A 74 27.79 2.56 -38.01
CA GLU A 74 28.99 1.82 -37.59
C GLU A 74 28.64 0.62 -36.70
N PHE A 75 27.72 0.78 -35.74
CA PHE A 75 27.25 -0.32 -34.90
C PHE A 75 26.46 -1.37 -35.69
N LYS A 76 25.63 -0.98 -36.65
CA LYS A 76 24.96 -1.92 -37.57
C LYS A 76 25.97 -2.70 -38.40
N LYS A 77 27.06 -2.07 -38.84
CA LYS A 77 28.10 -2.74 -39.61
C LYS A 77 28.90 -3.71 -38.73
N ALA A 78 29.26 -3.31 -37.51
CA ALA A 78 29.88 -4.20 -36.53
C ALA A 78 28.99 -5.42 -36.21
N ALA A 79 27.69 -5.23 -35.98
CA ALA A 79 26.74 -6.32 -35.75
C ALA A 79 26.62 -7.28 -36.95
N ARG A 80 26.70 -6.78 -38.19
CA ARG A 80 26.71 -7.62 -39.40
C ARG A 80 27.99 -8.44 -39.54
N LEU A 81 29.14 -7.87 -39.15
CA LEU A 81 30.44 -8.53 -39.22
C LEU A 81 30.65 -9.53 -38.08
N ALA A 82 30.02 -9.31 -36.92
CA ALA A 82 30.06 -10.19 -35.75
C ALA A 82 28.64 -10.45 -35.21
N PRO A 83 27.83 -11.31 -35.87
CA PRO A 83 26.42 -11.50 -35.53
C PRO A 83 26.17 -12.13 -34.15
N ASN A 84 27.17 -12.79 -33.57
CA ASN A 84 27.10 -13.39 -32.23
C ASN A 84 27.69 -12.47 -31.14
N ASP A 85 28.21 -11.30 -31.51
CA ASP A 85 28.67 -10.30 -30.53
C ASP A 85 27.49 -9.42 -30.09
N PRO A 86 27.07 -9.48 -28.82
CA PRO A 86 25.96 -8.69 -28.32
C PRO A 86 26.31 -7.18 -28.20
N ALA A 87 27.59 -6.81 -28.11
CA ALA A 87 27.97 -5.44 -27.79
C ALA A 87 27.50 -4.42 -28.85
N PRO A 88 27.70 -4.64 -30.17
CA PRO A 88 27.16 -3.74 -31.18
C PRO A 88 25.65 -3.54 -31.10
N LEU A 89 24.87 -4.59 -30.83
CA LEU A 89 23.42 -4.50 -30.68
C LEU A 89 23.03 -3.65 -29.47
N TYR A 90 23.66 -3.88 -28.32
CA TYR A 90 23.44 -3.07 -27.13
C TYR A 90 23.78 -1.58 -27.34
N TRP A 91 24.81 -1.26 -28.13
CA TRP A 91 25.10 0.14 -28.44
C TRP A 91 24.09 0.77 -29.42
N GLN A 92 23.45 -0.02 -30.29
CA GLN A 92 22.31 0.46 -31.09
C GLN A 92 21.12 0.82 -30.18
N THR A 93 20.87 0.07 -29.10
CA THR A 93 19.82 0.42 -28.12
C THR A 93 20.09 1.77 -27.46
N LYS A 94 21.35 2.02 -27.07
CA LYS A 94 21.78 3.32 -26.52
C LYS A 94 21.55 4.47 -27.49
N VAL A 95 21.85 4.28 -28.78
CA VAL A 95 21.57 5.30 -29.81
C VAL A 95 20.07 5.56 -29.91
N GLY A 96 19.24 4.50 -29.96
CA GLY A 96 17.79 4.62 -30.02
C GLY A 96 17.21 5.41 -28.85
N PHE A 97 17.53 5.02 -27.62
CA PHE A 97 17.08 5.75 -26.42
C PHE A 97 17.60 7.20 -26.34
N TYR A 98 18.78 7.46 -26.88
CA TYR A 98 19.32 8.81 -26.93
C TYR A 98 18.54 9.72 -27.89
N LEU A 99 17.92 9.17 -28.95
CA LEU A 99 17.14 9.94 -29.93
C LEU A 99 15.82 10.47 -29.37
N ARG A 100 15.15 9.74 -28.45
CA ARG A 100 13.86 10.14 -27.84
C ARG A 100 12.81 10.54 -28.88
N SER A 101 12.69 9.73 -29.93
CA SER A 101 11.74 9.88 -31.03
C SER A 101 11.18 8.52 -31.42
N ASP A 102 10.09 8.50 -32.18
CA ASP A 102 9.49 7.24 -32.69
C ASP A 102 10.50 6.37 -33.45
N ASP A 103 11.40 7.01 -34.22
CA ASP A 103 12.51 6.33 -34.87
C ASP A 103 13.51 5.75 -33.87
N GLY A 104 13.86 6.51 -32.83
CA GLY A 104 14.71 6.07 -31.74
C GLY A 104 14.13 4.85 -31.02
N ASP A 105 12.84 4.88 -30.72
CA ASP A 105 12.12 3.81 -30.04
C ASP A 105 12.09 2.53 -30.88
N ARG A 106 11.86 2.67 -32.19
CA ARG A 106 11.97 1.55 -33.15
C ARG A 106 13.38 0.99 -33.19
N ILE A 107 14.40 1.84 -33.30
CA ILE A 107 15.81 1.42 -33.32
C ILE A 107 16.17 0.64 -32.04
N ALA A 108 15.81 1.19 -30.88
CA ALA A 108 16.10 0.54 -29.60
C ALA A 108 15.38 -0.80 -29.45
N ARG A 109 14.11 -0.86 -29.83
CA ARG A 109 13.30 -2.08 -29.77
C ARG A 109 13.89 -3.17 -30.64
N ASP A 110 14.12 -2.87 -31.91
CA ASP A 110 14.57 -3.86 -32.89
C ASP A 110 15.98 -4.38 -32.53
N ALA A 111 16.83 -3.53 -31.94
CA ALA A 111 18.14 -3.92 -31.41
C ALA A 111 18.05 -4.76 -30.13
N LEU A 112 17.13 -4.44 -29.19
CA LEU A 112 16.89 -5.25 -27.98
C LEU A 112 16.37 -6.65 -28.32
N LEU A 113 15.42 -6.75 -29.26
CA LEU A 113 14.87 -8.03 -29.70
C LEU A 113 15.95 -8.93 -30.33
N GLN A 114 16.87 -8.34 -31.10
CA GLN A 114 18.02 -9.06 -31.63
C GLN A 114 19.03 -9.42 -30.53
N LEU A 115 19.27 -8.51 -29.57
CA LEU A 115 20.16 -8.75 -28.44
C LEU A 115 19.70 -9.95 -27.61
N PHE A 116 18.42 -10.04 -27.27
CA PHE A 116 17.85 -11.16 -26.52
C PHE A 116 17.88 -12.51 -27.25
N ALA A 117 18.07 -12.50 -28.58
CA ALA A 117 18.26 -13.72 -29.36
C ALA A 117 19.71 -14.23 -29.36
N VAL A 118 20.65 -13.42 -28.86
CA VAL A 118 22.10 -13.71 -28.80
C VAL A 118 22.56 -13.85 -27.35
N ALA A 119 22.14 -12.93 -26.48
CA ALA A 119 22.47 -12.88 -25.07
C ALA A 119 21.19 -12.56 -24.27
N PRO A 120 20.59 -13.54 -23.58
CA PRO A 120 19.34 -13.33 -22.83
C PRO A 120 19.56 -12.48 -21.59
N ASP A 121 20.77 -12.50 -21.03
CA ASP A 121 21.19 -11.76 -19.85
C ASP A 121 22.33 -10.78 -20.20
N TYR A 122 21.97 -9.68 -20.86
CA TYR A 122 22.91 -8.60 -21.16
C TYR A 122 22.66 -7.42 -20.21
N PRO A 123 23.71 -6.80 -19.63
CA PRO A 123 23.57 -5.77 -18.61
C PRO A 123 22.51 -4.72 -18.96
N ASP A 124 21.66 -4.40 -17.99
CA ASP A 124 20.55 -3.43 -18.01
C ASP A 124 19.57 -3.50 -19.20
N ALA A 125 19.72 -4.47 -20.11
CA ALA A 125 18.90 -4.59 -21.31
C ALA A 125 17.48 -5.06 -20.96
N TRP A 126 17.35 -6.04 -20.08
CA TRP A 126 16.06 -6.56 -19.65
C TRP A 126 15.23 -5.51 -18.91
N SER A 127 15.82 -4.85 -17.90
CA SER A 127 15.13 -3.79 -17.15
C SER A 127 14.69 -2.64 -18.05
N ARG A 128 15.56 -2.17 -18.96
CA ARG A 128 15.18 -1.14 -19.95
C ARG A 128 14.08 -1.61 -20.89
N PHE A 129 14.11 -2.85 -21.33
CA PHE A 129 13.05 -3.38 -22.18
C PHE A 129 11.72 -3.39 -21.44
N HIS A 130 11.72 -3.90 -20.21
CA HIS A 130 10.55 -3.97 -19.35
C HIS A 130 9.97 -2.57 -19.08
N ASP A 131 10.79 -1.59 -18.73
CA ASP A 131 10.33 -0.23 -18.40
C ASP A 131 9.70 0.51 -19.59
N VAL A 132 10.13 0.18 -20.81
CA VAL A 132 9.78 0.95 -22.01
C VAL A 132 8.72 0.26 -22.86
N TYR A 133 8.79 -1.06 -23.01
CA TYR A 133 7.95 -1.77 -23.97
C TYR A 133 6.75 -2.39 -23.29
N GLN A 134 5.70 -1.58 -23.26
CA GLN A 134 4.33 -1.81 -22.82
C GLN A 134 3.51 -2.95 -23.44
N ASP A 135 3.94 -3.54 -24.56
CA ASP A 135 3.03 -3.99 -25.62
C ASP A 135 3.04 -5.49 -25.93
N ALA A 136 1.84 -6.08 -26.02
CA ALA A 136 1.65 -7.51 -26.26
C ALA A 136 2.28 -8.02 -27.57
N SER A 137 2.30 -7.21 -28.64
CA SER A 137 2.97 -7.60 -29.90
C SER A 137 4.49 -7.64 -29.71
N ILE A 138 5.03 -6.69 -28.95
CA ILE A 138 6.46 -6.60 -28.67
C ILE A 138 6.89 -7.72 -27.69
N TRP A 139 6.09 -8.01 -26.67
CA TRP A 139 6.33 -9.11 -25.73
C TRP A 139 6.39 -10.46 -26.45
N ARG A 140 5.48 -10.75 -27.39
CA ARG A 140 5.54 -11.98 -28.21
C ARG A 140 6.75 -12.04 -29.13
N GLN A 141 7.33 -10.91 -29.52
CA GLN A 141 8.58 -10.89 -30.27
C GLN A 141 9.77 -11.19 -29.36
N ALA A 142 9.81 -10.58 -28.17
CA ALA A 142 10.85 -10.84 -27.16
C ALA A 142 10.83 -12.29 -26.68
N GLU A 143 9.64 -12.87 -26.46
CA GLU A 143 9.48 -14.28 -26.06
C GLU A 143 10.11 -15.21 -27.10
N ARG A 144 9.84 -14.98 -28.40
CA ARG A 144 10.43 -15.76 -29.50
C ARG A 144 11.95 -15.60 -29.60
N ALA A 145 12.48 -14.43 -29.29
CA ALA A 145 13.92 -14.18 -29.25
C ALA A 145 14.56 -14.99 -28.11
N LEU A 146 14.03 -14.86 -26.89
CA LEU A 146 14.52 -15.56 -25.70
C LEU A 146 14.32 -17.07 -25.77
N ALA A 147 13.31 -17.57 -26.48
CA ALA A 147 13.06 -19.00 -26.66
C ALA A 147 14.21 -19.76 -27.34
N ARG A 148 15.16 -19.05 -27.97
CA ARG A 148 16.39 -19.63 -28.51
C ARG A 148 17.36 -20.11 -27.42
N HIS A 149 17.17 -19.66 -26.19
CA HIS A 149 17.97 -20.02 -25.02
C HIS A 149 17.20 -21.02 -24.14
N GLY A 150 16.78 -22.15 -24.72
CA GLY A 150 15.72 -23.02 -24.17
C GLY A 150 15.90 -23.49 -22.72
N ASP A 151 17.11 -23.82 -22.29
CA ASP A 151 17.42 -24.29 -20.93
C ASP A 151 18.08 -23.21 -20.03
N ASP A 152 18.31 -21.99 -20.55
CA ASP A 152 18.94 -20.93 -19.78
C ASP A 152 17.97 -20.41 -18.68
N PRO A 153 18.32 -20.48 -17.39
CA PRO A 153 17.41 -20.11 -16.30
C PRO A 153 16.97 -18.65 -16.36
N THR A 154 17.85 -17.73 -16.77
CA THR A 154 17.53 -16.31 -16.88
C THR A 154 16.57 -16.06 -18.05
N ALA A 155 16.80 -16.69 -19.20
CA ALA A 155 15.88 -16.62 -20.33
C ALA A 155 14.50 -17.21 -20.00
N LEU A 156 14.45 -18.32 -19.25
CA LEU A 156 13.19 -18.91 -18.79
C LEU A 156 12.41 -17.96 -17.87
N GLU A 157 13.09 -17.30 -16.94
CA GLU A 157 12.49 -16.30 -16.04
C GLU A 157 11.95 -15.08 -16.80
N HIS A 158 12.76 -14.52 -17.71
CA HIS A 158 12.35 -13.41 -18.58
C HIS A 158 11.16 -13.78 -19.47
N ARG A 159 11.13 -14.99 -20.02
CA ARG A 159 9.97 -15.48 -20.78
C ARG A 159 8.74 -15.64 -19.89
N ALA A 160 8.89 -16.10 -18.66
CA ALA A 160 7.78 -16.21 -17.72
C ALA A 160 7.19 -14.84 -17.37
N GLU A 161 8.01 -13.81 -17.16
CA GLU A 161 7.57 -12.42 -16.98
C GLU A 161 6.71 -11.92 -18.16
N LEU A 162 7.12 -12.23 -19.41
CA LEU A 162 6.33 -11.88 -20.60
C LEU A 162 4.99 -12.61 -20.65
N TRP A 163 4.96 -13.89 -20.26
CA TRP A 163 3.70 -14.65 -20.20
C TRP A 163 2.78 -14.16 -19.08
N ILE A 164 3.33 -13.71 -17.94
CA ILE A 164 2.57 -13.01 -16.90
C ILE A 164 1.97 -11.71 -17.43
N ALA A 165 2.75 -10.89 -18.14
CA ALA A 165 2.27 -9.66 -18.76
C ALA A 165 1.18 -9.93 -19.82
N LEU A 166 1.27 -11.05 -20.53
CA LEU A 166 0.26 -11.56 -21.47
C LEU A 166 -0.93 -12.26 -20.78
N ALA A 167 -0.96 -12.31 -19.45
CA ALA A 167 -1.96 -12.99 -18.63
C ALA A 167 -2.09 -14.51 -18.86
N ASP A 168 -1.03 -15.18 -19.32
CA ASP A 168 -0.94 -16.64 -19.45
C ASP A 168 -0.11 -17.25 -18.30
N GLY A 169 -0.75 -17.37 -17.13
CA GLY A 169 -0.13 -17.91 -15.93
C GLY A 169 0.35 -19.37 -16.06
N ARG A 170 -0.33 -20.17 -16.88
CA ARG A 170 0.02 -21.60 -17.06
C ARG A 170 1.35 -21.76 -17.79
N ARG A 171 1.59 -21.00 -18.86
CA ARG A 171 2.89 -21.01 -19.55
C ARG A 171 3.99 -20.43 -18.67
N ALA A 172 3.71 -19.34 -17.96
CA ALA A 172 4.66 -18.72 -17.04
C ALA A 172 5.12 -19.70 -15.95
N ASP A 173 4.19 -20.35 -15.24
CA ASP A 173 4.54 -21.30 -14.18
C ASP A 173 5.30 -22.52 -14.72
N SER A 174 4.95 -23.00 -15.93
CA SER A 174 5.67 -24.11 -16.57
C SER A 174 7.14 -23.76 -16.84
N LEU A 175 7.42 -22.54 -17.30
CA LEU A 175 8.79 -22.07 -17.54
C LEU A 175 9.56 -21.90 -16.22
N LEU A 176 8.91 -21.33 -15.19
CA LEU A 176 9.52 -21.13 -13.88
C LEU A 176 9.81 -22.47 -13.20
N ALA A 177 8.95 -23.49 -13.37
CA ALA A 177 9.19 -24.84 -12.89
C ALA A 177 10.47 -25.47 -13.48
N ILE A 178 10.76 -25.20 -14.76
CA ILE A 178 12.01 -25.63 -15.40
C ILE A 178 13.18 -24.81 -14.84
N ALA A 179 13.03 -23.49 -14.71
CA ALA A 179 14.09 -22.61 -14.21
C ALA A 179 14.56 -23.02 -12.80
N VAL A 180 13.63 -23.30 -11.87
CA VAL A 180 13.96 -23.72 -10.50
C VAL A 180 14.65 -25.09 -10.41
N ALA A 181 14.44 -25.96 -11.41
CA ALA A 181 15.15 -27.24 -11.50
C ALA A 181 16.61 -27.08 -11.94
N ARG A 182 16.99 -25.91 -12.49
CA ARG A 182 18.33 -25.59 -12.99
C ARG A 182 19.10 -24.62 -12.09
N ARG A 183 18.40 -23.73 -11.41
CA ARG A 183 18.94 -22.69 -10.52
C ARG A 183 18.08 -22.60 -9.27
N ALA A 184 18.70 -22.43 -8.10
CA ALA A 184 17.95 -22.19 -6.87
C ALA A 184 17.01 -20.98 -7.05
N PRO A 185 15.75 -21.05 -6.59
CA PRO A 185 14.82 -19.94 -6.67
C PRO A 185 15.34 -18.75 -5.87
N THR A 186 15.13 -17.55 -6.40
CA THR A 186 15.30 -16.30 -5.66
C THR A 186 13.94 -15.80 -5.17
N VAL A 187 13.93 -14.75 -4.34
CA VAL A 187 12.69 -14.05 -3.94
C VAL A 187 11.88 -13.62 -5.15
N LYS A 188 12.53 -13.06 -6.17
CA LYS A 188 11.89 -12.74 -7.45
C LYS A 188 11.27 -13.97 -8.12
N THR A 189 11.97 -15.11 -8.15
CA THR A 189 11.42 -16.35 -8.71
C THR A 189 10.15 -16.79 -7.97
N TYR A 190 10.13 -16.71 -6.63
CA TYR A 190 8.94 -17.02 -5.82
C TYR A 190 7.75 -16.09 -6.16
N LEU A 191 7.97 -14.78 -6.25
CA LEU A 191 6.92 -13.82 -6.61
C LEU A 191 6.37 -14.04 -8.02
N LEU A 192 7.23 -14.34 -8.99
CA LEU A 192 6.79 -14.67 -10.34
C LEU A 192 5.92 -15.94 -10.36
N ARG A 193 6.26 -16.96 -9.58
CA ARG A 193 5.45 -18.19 -9.46
C ARG A 193 4.13 -17.94 -8.73
N SER A 194 4.14 -17.09 -7.73
CA SER A 194 2.92 -16.62 -7.05
C SER A 194 1.96 -15.97 -8.06
N GLU A 195 2.43 -14.95 -8.78
CA GLU A 195 1.63 -14.22 -9.78
C GLU A 195 1.14 -15.14 -10.90
N ALA A 196 2.02 -16.00 -11.44
CA ALA A 196 1.66 -16.98 -12.46
C ALA A 196 0.58 -17.96 -11.98
N SER A 197 0.65 -18.40 -10.71
CA SER A 197 -0.33 -19.32 -10.11
C SER A 197 -1.69 -18.68 -9.95
N PHE A 198 -1.76 -17.42 -9.48
CA PHE A 198 -3.02 -16.67 -9.41
C PHE A 198 -3.64 -16.47 -10.80
N LEU A 199 -2.84 -16.10 -11.81
CA LEU A 199 -3.30 -15.98 -13.19
C LEU A 199 -3.78 -17.31 -13.79
N ALA A 200 -3.20 -18.43 -13.34
CA ALA A 200 -3.62 -19.78 -13.72
C ALA A 200 -4.87 -20.28 -12.94
N ALA A 201 -5.49 -19.44 -12.10
CA ALA A 201 -6.58 -19.79 -11.20
C ALA A 201 -6.22 -20.89 -10.18
N ASN A 202 -4.94 -20.99 -9.81
CA ASN A 202 -4.45 -21.88 -8.76
C ASN A 202 -4.07 -21.07 -7.51
N ALA A 203 -5.08 -20.59 -6.79
CA ALA A 203 -4.90 -19.70 -5.63
C ALA A 203 -4.05 -20.33 -4.53
N ARG A 204 -4.25 -21.63 -4.22
CA ARG A 204 -3.47 -22.34 -3.19
C ARG A 204 -1.97 -22.31 -3.46
N ALA A 205 -1.55 -22.55 -4.70
CA ALA A 205 -0.15 -22.44 -5.08
C ALA A 205 0.33 -20.98 -5.06
N GLY A 206 -0.53 -20.03 -5.49
CA GLY A 206 -0.24 -18.60 -5.41
C GLY A 206 0.15 -18.16 -4.01
N TYR A 207 -0.66 -18.49 -3.00
CA TYR A 207 -0.37 -18.20 -1.60
C TYR A 207 0.93 -18.86 -1.14
N ALA A 208 1.11 -20.16 -1.38
CA ALA A 208 2.30 -20.88 -0.92
C ALA A 208 3.61 -20.32 -1.51
N TRP A 209 3.60 -19.87 -2.77
CA TRP A 209 4.76 -19.23 -3.38
C TRP A 209 5.02 -17.82 -2.83
N HIS A 210 3.97 -17.06 -2.50
CA HIS A 210 4.13 -15.76 -1.86
C HIS A 210 4.67 -15.90 -0.43
N ASP A 211 4.15 -16.84 0.35
CA ASP A 211 4.65 -17.16 1.69
C ASP A 211 6.14 -17.53 1.62
N SER A 212 6.53 -18.29 0.59
CA SER A 212 7.95 -18.61 0.33
C SER A 212 8.78 -17.36 0.05
N ALA A 213 8.25 -16.38 -0.70
CA ALA A 213 8.94 -15.11 -0.93
C ALA A 213 9.12 -14.32 0.37
N VAL A 214 8.06 -14.18 1.17
CA VAL A 214 8.11 -13.48 2.47
C VAL A 214 9.04 -14.19 3.44
N ALA A 215 9.08 -15.52 3.47
CA ALA A 215 10.00 -16.30 4.30
C ALA A 215 11.49 -16.06 3.98
N HIS A 216 11.80 -15.64 2.76
CA HIS A 216 13.17 -15.30 2.33
C HIS A 216 13.38 -13.78 2.20
N ALA A 217 12.52 -12.95 2.80
CA ALA A 217 12.58 -11.50 2.65
C ALA A 217 13.91 -10.88 3.11
N ASP A 218 14.52 -11.43 4.16
CA ASP A 218 15.80 -10.94 4.68
C ASP A 218 17.00 -11.25 3.75
N GLU A 219 16.79 -12.10 2.75
CA GLU A 219 17.76 -12.48 1.72
C GLU A 219 17.50 -11.77 0.37
N ASP A 220 16.48 -10.89 0.29
CA ASP A 220 16.06 -10.22 -0.95
C ASP A 220 17.01 -9.07 -1.36
N ALA A 221 18.18 -9.45 -1.89
CA ALA A 221 19.14 -8.48 -2.41
C ALA A 221 18.64 -7.69 -3.65
N SER A 222 17.55 -8.14 -4.27
CA SER A 222 16.94 -7.50 -5.44
C SER A 222 15.84 -6.50 -5.11
N GLU A 223 15.42 -6.41 -3.85
CA GLU A 223 14.25 -5.65 -3.41
C GLU A 223 12.95 -6.06 -4.15
N ALA A 224 12.85 -7.29 -4.63
CA ALA A 224 11.73 -7.78 -5.42
C ALA A 224 10.38 -7.71 -4.66
N LEU A 225 10.38 -7.98 -3.35
CA LEU A 225 9.21 -7.83 -2.49
C LEU A 225 8.77 -6.37 -2.37
N TRP A 226 9.73 -5.45 -2.27
CA TRP A 226 9.43 -4.04 -2.24
C TRP A 226 8.91 -3.55 -3.59
N ASP A 227 9.49 -3.99 -4.71
CA ASP A 227 9.03 -3.70 -6.06
C ASP A 227 7.58 -4.15 -6.33
N GLU A 228 7.11 -5.21 -5.66
CA GLU A 228 5.70 -5.59 -5.65
C GLU A 228 4.83 -4.64 -4.80
N ALA A 229 5.30 -4.30 -3.59
CA ALA A 229 4.51 -3.66 -2.55
C ALA A 229 4.46 -2.12 -2.60
N TRP A 230 5.53 -1.46 -3.06
CA TRP A 230 5.75 -0.01 -2.86
C TRP A 230 4.63 0.86 -3.44
N SER A 231 4.01 0.43 -4.54
CA SER A 231 2.92 1.17 -5.21
C SER A 231 1.66 1.30 -4.34
N ILE A 232 1.45 0.37 -3.41
CA ILE A 232 0.32 0.35 -2.47
C ILE A 232 0.74 0.66 -1.01
N ALA A 233 2.02 0.94 -0.78
CA ALA A 233 2.52 1.34 0.54
C ALA A 233 2.10 2.78 0.90
N SER A 234 1.77 3.01 2.16
CA SER A 234 1.62 4.35 2.73
C SER A 234 3.00 5.00 2.95
N PRO A 235 3.09 6.34 3.07
CA PRO A 235 4.34 7.01 3.39
C PRO A 235 5.01 6.50 4.68
N ALA A 236 4.21 6.16 5.70
CA ALA A 236 4.71 5.59 6.95
C ALA A 236 5.28 4.18 6.78
N GLU A 237 4.69 3.35 5.91
CA GLU A 237 5.23 2.03 5.58
C GLU A 237 6.53 2.14 4.76
N ALA A 238 6.59 3.07 3.81
CA ALA A 238 7.81 3.33 3.04
C ALA A 238 8.96 3.82 3.92
N ALA A 239 8.68 4.71 4.88
CA ALA A 239 9.67 5.15 5.87
C ALA A 239 10.14 4.00 6.76
N ARG A 240 9.24 3.10 7.16
CA ARG A 240 9.58 1.89 7.93
C ARG A 240 10.43 0.91 7.14
N TYR A 241 10.10 0.66 5.87
CA TYR A 241 10.93 -0.16 4.98
C TYR A 241 12.34 0.42 4.84
N ALA A 242 12.45 1.73 4.58
CA ALA A 242 13.74 2.40 4.45
C ALA A 242 14.58 2.40 5.74
N ALA A 243 13.93 2.27 6.91
CA ALA A 243 14.58 2.20 8.22
C ALA A 243 14.86 0.77 8.69
N ALA A 244 14.35 -0.25 7.99
CA ALA A 244 14.49 -1.64 8.40
C ALA A 244 15.95 -2.11 8.33
N GLY A 245 16.42 -2.71 9.42
CA GLY A 245 17.72 -3.33 9.52
C GLY A 245 17.75 -4.77 8.96
N PRO A 246 18.95 -5.39 8.90
CA PRO A 246 19.08 -6.79 8.53
C PRO A 246 18.26 -7.70 9.46
N GLY A 247 17.45 -8.60 8.89
CA GLY A 247 16.59 -9.52 9.66
C GLY A 247 15.21 -8.97 10.04
N GLU A 248 14.88 -7.74 9.65
CA GLU A 248 13.60 -7.11 9.97
C GLU A 248 12.59 -7.12 8.79
N LEU A 249 13.03 -7.50 7.59
CA LEU A 249 12.22 -7.43 6.37
C LEU A 249 11.13 -8.50 6.36
N HIS A 250 11.41 -9.70 6.88
CA HIS A 250 10.40 -10.76 7.01
C HIS A 250 9.18 -10.27 7.81
N GLY A 251 9.41 -9.81 9.04
CA GLY A 251 8.34 -9.27 9.88
C GLY A 251 7.69 -8.02 9.29
N PHE A 252 8.43 -7.18 8.57
CA PHE A 252 7.85 -6.03 7.87
C PHE A 252 6.81 -6.47 6.83
N PHE A 253 7.13 -7.42 5.94
CA PHE A 253 6.21 -7.87 4.88
C PHE A 253 5.04 -8.67 5.43
N GLU A 254 5.22 -9.47 6.49
CA GLU A 254 4.11 -10.10 7.20
C GLU A 254 3.11 -9.04 7.71
N ARG A 255 3.60 -8.00 8.40
CA ARG A 255 2.75 -6.91 8.90
C ARG A 255 2.09 -6.14 7.76
N PHE A 256 2.83 -5.89 6.68
CA PHE A 256 2.34 -5.16 5.52
C PHE A 256 1.11 -5.82 4.90
N TRP A 257 1.15 -7.13 4.70
CA TRP A 257 0.03 -7.88 4.14
C TRP A 257 -1.06 -8.14 5.18
N ASN A 258 -0.73 -8.51 6.41
CA ASN A 258 -1.71 -8.68 7.50
C ASN A 258 -2.53 -7.42 7.74
N GLY A 259 -1.95 -6.23 7.58
CA GLY A 259 -2.68 -4.96 7.71
C GLY A 259 -3.77 -4.74 6.66
N ARG A 260 -3.71 -5.49 5.56
CA ARG A 260 -4.60 -5.42 4.39
C ARG A 260 -5.51 -6.65 4.26
N ASP A 261 -5.45 -7.57 5.21
CA ASP A 261 -6.29 -8.77 5.23
C ASP A 261 -7.79 -8.40 5.30
N PRO A 262 -8.58 -8.77 4.26
CA PRO A 262 -9.99 -8.44 4.21
C PRO A 262 -10.83 -9.44 5.01
N ASN A 263 -10.32 -10.61 5.36
CA ASN A 263 -11.08 -11.66 6.00
C ASN A 263 -10.28 -12.38 7.08
N LEU A 264 -10.41 -11.89 8.30
CA LEU A 264 -9.74 -12.46 9.46
C LEU A 264 -10.32 -13.82 9.88
N LEU A 265 -11.26 -14.41 9.15
CA LEU A 265 -11.82 -15.74 9.43
C LEU A 265 -11.18 -16.85 8.58
N THR A 266 -10.46 -16.48 7.52
CA THR A 266 -9.71 -17.42 6.69
C THR A 266 -8.24 -17.46 7.11
N PRO A 267 -7.53 -18.54 6.75
CA PRO A 267 -6.08 -18.58 6.90
C PRO A 267 -5.37 -17.78 5.81
N GLU A 268 -5.91 -17.72 4.59
CA GLU A 268 -5.35 -16.95 3.49
C GLU A 268 -5.85 -15.50 3.46
N ASN A 269 -4.96 -14.58 3.08
CA ASN A 269 -5.27 -13.17 2.88
C ASN A 269 -5.76 -12.91 1.44
N GLU A 270 -7.07 -12.80 1.23
CA GLU A 270 -7.65 -12.64 -0.11
C GLU A 270 -7.25 -11.33 -0.80
N ARG A 271 -6.77 -10.33 -0.06
CA ARG A 271 -6.28 -9.09 -0.65
C ARG A 271 -5.00 -9.30 -1.46
N LEU A 272 -4.23 -10.35 -1.20
CA LEU A 272 -3.07 -10.73 -2.00
C LEU A 272 -3.47 -11.27 -3.38
N ALA A 273 -4.42 -12.20 -3.44
CA ALA A 273 -4.96 -12.70 -4.71
C ALA A 273 -5.58 -11.54 -5.53
N GLU A 274 -6.33 -10.67 -4.84
CA GLU A 274 -6.87 -9.45 -5.42
C GLU A 274 -5.76 -8.49 -5.89
N HIS A 275 -4.64 -8.38 -5.18
CA HIS A 275 -3.50 -7.54 -5.58
C HIS A 275 -2.94 -7.96 -6.94
N TYR A 276 -2.67 -9.24 -7.14
CA TYR A 276 -2.17 -9.74 -8.42
C TYR A 276 -3.19 -9.59 -9.54
N ALA A 277 -4.47 -9.82 -9.26
CA ALA A 277 -5.54 -9.56 -10.23
C ALA A 277 -5.59 -8.08 -10.63
N ARG A 278 -5.45 -7.16 -9.66
CA ARG A 278 -5.41 -5.71 -9.92
C ARG A 278 -4.17 -5.30 -10.69
N ARG A 279 -2.99 -5.87 -10.41
CA ARG A 279 -1.76 -5.61 -11.17
C ARG A 279 -1.90 -6.05 -12.62
N SER A 280 -2.46 -7.24 -12.86
CA SER A 280 -2.72 -7.74 -14.21
C SER A 280 -3.65 -6.80 -15.00
N GLU A 281 -4.77 -6.41 -14.40
CA GLU A 281 -5.72 -5.48 -15.03
C GLU A 281 -5.12 -4.09 -15.22
N ALA A 282 -4.32 -3.59 -14.27
CA ALA A 282 -3.67 -2.30 -14.37
C ALA A 282 -2.65 -2.24 -15.51
N ARG A 283 -1.83 -3.27 -15.70
CA ARG A 283 -0.93 -3.36 -16.86
C ARG A 283 -1.70 -3.39 -18.19
N ARG A 284 -2.89 -3.98 -18.20
CA ARG A 284 -3.74 -4.08 -19.39
C ARG A 284 -4.41 -2.74 -19.75
N MET A 285 -4.95 -2.05 -18.74
CA MET A 285 -5.86 -0.92 -18.93
C MET A 285 -5.21 0.45 -18.71
N TYR A 286 -4.22 0.54 -17.83
CA TYR A 286 -3.70 1.80 -17.29
C TYR A 286 -2.17 1.92 -17.45
N ARG A 287 -1.59 1.20 -18.41
CA ARG A 287 -0.17 1.33 -18.77
C ARG A 287 0.12 2.68 -19.42
N LEU A 288 1.33 3.19 -19.24
CA LEU A 288 1.82 4.31 -20.05
C LEU A 288 1.98 3.89 -21.51
N LEU A 289 1.36 4.64 -22.43
CA LEU A 289 1.43 4.35 -23.86
C LEU A 289 2.74 4.78 -24.51
N GLN A 290 3.38 5.85 -24.00
CA GLN A 290 4.61 6.41 -24.55
C GLN A 290 5.67 6.66 -23.44
N PRO A 291 6.15 5.62 -22.74
CA PRO A 291 6.99 5.74 -21.54
C PRO A 291 8.34 6.46 -21.75
N GLN A 292 8.69 6.84 -22.99
CA GLN A 292 9.87 7.65 -23.31
C GLN A 292 9.63 9.17 -23.29
N ARG A 293 8.38 9.63 -23.12
CA ARG A 293 8.08 11.07 -23.04
C ARG A 293 8.90 11.72 -21.93
N SER A 294 9.41 12.92 -22.21
CA SER A 294 10.31 13.65 -21.30
C SER A 294 9.68 13.94 -19.94
N ILE A 295 8.35 14.11 -19.88
CA ILE A 295 7.59 14.33 -18.65
C ILE A 295 7.75 13.20 -17.62
N TYR A 296 8.01 11.96 -18.02
CA TYR A 296 8.15 10.85 -17.06
C TYR A 296 9.53 10.87 -16.37
N HIS A 297 10.54 11.41 -17.06
CA HIS A 297 11.95 11.29 -16.63
C HIS A 297 12.62 12.62 -16.29
N SER A 298 12.01 13.76 -16.65
CA SER A 298 12.59 15.09 -16.45
C SER A 298 11.76 15.93 -15.48
N PRO A 299 12.30 16.28 -14.30
CA PRO A 299 11.67 17.23 -13.40
C PRO A 299 11.33 18.56 -14.08
N GLY A 300 12.20 19.05 -14.98
CA GLY A 300 11.96 20.28 -15.73
C GLY A 300 10.79 20.17 -16.72
N ALA A 301 10.61 19.00 -17.35
CA ALA A 301 9.47 18.78 -18.23
C ALA A 301 8.15 18.68 -17.45
N ARG A 302 8.16 18.02 -16.28
CA ARG A 302 6.99 18.01 -15.38
C ARG A 302 6.65 19.39 -14.83
N ALA A 303 7.65 20.18 -14.47
CA ALA A 303 7.42 21.54 -14.00
C ALA A 303 6.75 22.42 -15.08
N LEU A 304 7.11 22.25 -16.35
CA LEU A 304 6.48 22.95 -17.47
C LEU A 304 5.03 22.48 -17.69
N ASP A 305 4.80 21.17 -17.71
CA ASP A 305 3.47 20.56 -17.82
C ASP A 305 2.54 20.98 -16.65
N ALA A 306 3.06 20.97 -15.43
CA ALA A 306 2.37 21.45 -14.23
C ALA A 306 2.00 22.94 -14.33
N TYR A 307 2.85 23.77 -14.95
CA TYR A 307 2.53 25.17 -15.20
C TYR A 307 1.35 25.31 -16.16
N GLU A 308 1.34 24.57 -17.26
CA GLU A 308 0.23 24.58 -18.24
C GLU A 308 -1.08 24.12 -17.60
N LYS A 309 -1.06 23.01 -16.84
CA LYS A 309 -2.21 22.53 -16.06
C LYS A 309 -2.74 23.56 -15.09
N ARG A 310 -1.85 24.30 -14.41
CA ARG A 310 -2.26 25.36 -13.48
C ARG A 310 -3.02 26.48 -14.18
N LEU A 311 -2.65 26.83 -15.42
CA LEU A 311 -3.39 27.83 -16.20
C LEU A 311 -4.82 27.34 -16.50
N VAL A 312 -4.97 26.04 -16.81
CA VAL A 312 -6.27 25.42 -17.08
C VAL A 312 -7.13 25.34 -15.81
N LEU A 313 -6.58 24.86 -14.69
CA LEU A 313 -7.30 24.81 -13.41
C LEU A 313 -7.73 26.21 -12.93
N LYS A 314 -6.91 27.24 -13.15
CA LYS A 314 -7.28 28.63 -12.86
C LYS A 314 -8.47 29.10 -13.70
N LYS A 315 -8.54 28.69 -14.98
CA LYS A 315 -9.68 29.00 -15.86
C LYS A 315 -10.95 28.31 -15.36
N ILE A 316 -10.89 27.01 -15.10
CA ILE A 316 -12.02 26.22 -14.57
C ILE A 316 -12.56 26.83 -13.27
N ALA A 317 -11.65 27.16 -12.35
CA ALA A 317 -12.03 27.74 -11.06
C ALA A 317 -12.59 29.18 -11.16
N ALA A 318 -12.30 29.91 -12.24
CA ALA A 318 -12.89 31.22 -12.51
C ALA A 318 -14.31 31.10 -13.12
N GLU A 319 -14.58 30.04 -13.87
CA GLU A 319 -15.86 29.79 -14.54
C GLU A 319 -16.89 29.09 -13.63
N ALA A 320 -16.45 28.42 -12.55
CA ALA A 320 -17.30 27.69 -11.61
C ALA A 320 -17.04 28.04 -10.12
N PRO A 321 -17.48 29.23 -9.63
CA PRO A 321 -17.20 29.69 -8.26
C PRO A 321 -17.80 28.82 -7.13
N GLY A 322 -18.72 27.91 -7.43
CA GLY A 322 -19.24 26.91 -6.48
C GLY A 322 -18.24 25.80 -6.11
N ALA A 323 -17.19 25.59 -6.92
CA ALA A 323 -16.18 24.55 -6.71
C ALA A 323 -15.15 24.91 -5.62
N THR A 324 -15.00 26.20 -5.28
CA THR A 324 -14.01 26.73 -4.30
C THR A 324 -14.63 27.18 -2.98
N GLY A 325 -15.91 26.84 -2.75
CA GLY A 325 -16.67 27.24 -1.56
C GLY A 325 -17.26 28.63 -1.70
N ALA A 326 -18.60 28.72 -1.62
CA ALA A 326 -19.40 29.92 -1.83
C ALA A 326 -18.85 31.14 -1.05
N SER A 327 -18.13 32.00 -1.76
CA SER A 327 -17.74 33.33 -1.30
C SER A 327 -18.47 34.34 -2.17
N SER A 328 -19.20 35.27 -1.56
CA SER A 328 -19.79 36.40 -2.26
C SER A 328 -18.74 37.47 -2.64
N ASP A 329 -17.51 37.37 -2.11
CA ASP A 329 -16.38 38.23 -2.47
C ASP A 329 -15.59 37.63 -3.65
N PRO A 330 -15.54 38.31 -4.82
CA PRO A 330 -14.79 37.89 -6.00
C PRO A 330 -13.28 37.79 -5.78
N PHE A 331 -12.69 38.61 -4.91
CA PHE A 331 -11.24 38.58 -4.65
C PHE A 331 -10.87 37.32 -3.85
N ALA A 332 -11.60 37.04 -2.78
CA ALA A 332 -11.44 35.81 -2.02
C ALA A 332 -11.68 34.54 -2.86
N ALA A 333 -12.69 34.55 -3.74
CA ALA A 333 -12.96 33.44 -4.66
C ALA A 333 -11.78 33.18 -5.63
N LYS A 334 -11.23 34.26 -6.21
CA LYS A 334 -10.07 34.18 -7.13
C LYS A 334 -8.79 33.73 -6.41
N ALA A 335 -8.59 34.16 -5.17
CA ALA A 335 -7.47 33.71 -4.34
C ALA A 335 -7.57 32.23 -3.97
N ARG A 336 -8.77 31.75 -3.58
CA ARG A 336 -9.02 30.32 -3.31
C ARG A 336 -8.84 29.45 -4.54
N ALA A 337 -9.34 29.89 -5.70
CA ALA A 337 -9.13 29.25 -6.99
C ALA A 337 -7.63 29.10 -7.33
N ALA A 338 -6.85 30.17 -7.13
CA ALA A 338 -5.41 30.14 -7.37
C ALA A 338 -4.66 29.22 -6.39
N ALA A 339 -5.07 29.19 -5.12
CA ALA A 339 -4.50 28.30 -4.11
C ALA A 339 -4.82 26.82 -4.41
N LEU A 340 -6.06 26.49 -4.75
CA LEU A 340 -6.45 25.14 -5.16
C LEU A 340 -5.66 24.68 -6.39
N ALA A 341 -5.58 25.51 -7.44
CA ALA A 341 -4.78 25.21 -8.62
C ALA A 341 -3.28 25.09 -8.28
N TRP A 342 -2.79 25.75 -7.22
CA TRP A 342 -1.42 25.60 -6.77
C TRP A 342 -1.17 24.26 -6.07
N HIS A 343 -2.02 23.90 -5.11
CA HIS A 343 -1.93 22.66 -4.35
C HIS A 343 -2.17 21.42 -5.22
N ALA A 344 -3.16 21.47 -6.11
CA ALA A 344 -3.49 20.39 -7.02
C ALA A 344 -2.29 19.99 -7.90
N THR A 345 -1.59 20.96 -8.49
CA THR A 345 -0.44 20.64 -9.38
C THR A 345 0.80 20.17 -8.63
N ILE A 346 1.05 20.65 -7.40
CA ILE A 346 2.16 20.14 -6.57
C ILE A 346 1.90 18.70 -6.15
N PHE A 347 0.65 18.43 -5.75
CA PHE A 347 0.21 17.09 -5.43
C PHE A 347 0.34 16.17 -6.64
N ASP A 348 -0.14 16.59 -7.81
CA ASP A 348 -0.01 15.83 -9.06
C ASP A 348 1.46 15.56 -9.43
N ASP A 349 2.37 16.53 -9.36
CA ASP A 349 3.79 16.30 -9.66
C ASP A 349 4.39 15.18 -8.78
N THR A 350 3.98 15.11 -7.52
CA THR A 350 4.42 14.05 -6.60
C THR A 350 3.75 12.71 -6.91
N ALA A 351 2.43 12.70 -7.06
CA ALA A 351 1.64 11.49 -7.25
C ALA A 351 1.84 10.86 -8.64
N SER A 352 1.91 11.68 -9.68
CA SER A 352 2.19 11.24 -11.05
C SER A 352 3.62 10.72 -11.18
N ALA A 353 4.61 11.27 -10.45
CA ALA A 353 5.94 10.66 -10.42
C ALA A 353 5.91 9.20 -9.89
N VAL A 354 5.06 8.91 -8.90
CA VAL A 354 4.83 7.55 -8.39
C VAL A 354 4.14 6.69 -9.46
N ALA A 355 3.07 7.18 -10.09
CA ALA A 355 2.38 6.44 -11.16
C ALA A 355 3.34 6.10 -12.31
N PHE A 356 4.13 7.09 -12.76
CA PHE A 356 5.07 6.93 -13.86
C PHE A 356 6.20 5.96 -13.55
N ARG A 357 6.74 6.00 -12.32
CA ARG A 357 7.71 5.00 -11.87
C ARG A 357 7.11 3.58 -11.87
N ALA A 358 5.81 3.44 -11.61
CA ALA A 358 5.11 2.16 -11.71
C ALA A 358 4.76 1.75 -13.15
N GLY A 359 5.08 2.57 -14.15
CA GLY A 359 4.68 2.35 -15.54
C GLY A 359 3.17 2.52 -15.77
N LEU A 360 2.49 3.21 -14.87
CA LEU A 360 1.03 3.38 -14.86
C LEU A 360 0.61 4.84 -15.01
N THR A 361 -0.63 5.04 -15.43
CA THR A 361 -1.34 6.31 -15.36
C THR A 361 -1.82 6.58 -13.93
N ALA A 362 -2.28 7.80 -13.64
CA ALA A 362 -2.89 8.16 -12.36
C ALA A 362 -4.05 7.22 -11.95
N GLU A 363 -4.89 6.83 -12.91
CA GLU A 363 -5.99 5.86 -12.73
C GLU A 363 -5.47 4.50 -12.28
N GLY A 364 -4.41 4.02 -12.94
CA GLY A 364 -3.78 2.75 -12.60
C GLY A 364 -3.31 2.70 -11.16
N LEU A 365 -2.71 3.80 -10.67
CA LEU A 365 -2.25 3.90 -9.28
C LEU A 365 -3.42 3.82 -8.29
N VAL A 366 -4.54 4.50 -8.57
CA VAL A 366 -5.76 4.42 -7.74
C VAL A 366 -6.37 3.03 -7.83
N PHE A 367 -6.40 2.43 -9.03
CA PHE A 367 -6.96 1.11 -9.28
C PHE A 367 -6.24 0.00 -8.51
N LEU A 368 -4.91 0.06 -8.38
CA LEU A 368 -4.15 -0.90 -7.56
C LEU A 368 -4.61 -0.92 -6.09
N ARG A 369 -5.03 0.24 -5.56
CA ARG A 369 -5.44 0.43 -4.16
C ARG A 369 -6.93 0.24 -3.91
N HIS A 370 -7.78 0.66 -4.83
CA HIS A 370 -9.22 0.67 -4.63
C HIS A 370 -10.02 -0.22 -5.57
N GLY A 371 -9.38 -0.80 -6.59
CA GLY A 371 -10.04 -1.61 -7.60
C GLY A 371 -10.96 -0.77 -8.48
N ARG A 372 -12.05 -1.39 -8.96
CA ARG A 372 -13.05 -0.69 -9.80
C ARG A 372 -13.83 0.34 -8.96
N PRO A 373 -14.09 1.55 -9.49
CA PRO A 373 -14.94 2.52 -8.82
C PRO A 373 -16.41 2.07 -8.79
N ASP A 374 -17.17 2.55 -7.81
CA ASP A 374 -18.62 2.25 -7.73
C ASP A 374 -19.40 3.01 -8.81
N ARG A 375 -18.93 4.20 -9.18
CA ARG A 375 -19.39 4.93 -10.38
C ARG A 375 -18.21 5.56 -11.10
N GLN A 376 -18.35 5.63 -12.42
CA GLN A 376 -17.37 6.21 -13.34
C GLN A 376 -18.14 7.08 -14.34
N ALA A 377 -17.63 8.27 -14.63
CA ALA A 377 -18.20 9.14 -15.64
C ALA A 377 -17.12 9.89 -16.41
N SER A 378 -17.27 9.92 -17.73
CA SER A 378 -16.45 10.73 -18.63
C SER A 378 -17.04 12.12 -18.79
N CYS A 379 -16.20 13.11 -19.05
CA CYS A 379 -16.59 14.51 -19.29
C CYS A 379 -17.38 15.17 -18.13
N ILE A 380 -17.22 14.66 -16.91
CA ILE A 380 -17.75 15.25 -15.68
C ILE A 380 -16.57 15.53 -14.75
N THR A 381 -16.48 16.76 -14.23
CA THR A 381 -15.36 17.19 -13.36
C THR A 381 -15.42 16.59 -11.96
N ASP A 382 -16.63 16.46 -11.40
CA ASP A 382 -16.86 15.93 -10.06
C ASP A 382 -18.26 15.31 -9.99
N LEU A 383 -18.37 14.04 -9.61
CA LEU A 383 -19.66 13.35 -9.51
C LEU A 383 -20.48 13.77 -8.27
N LEU A 384 -19.85 14.37 -7.26
CA LEU A 384 -20.54 14.91 -6.09
C LEU A 384 -21.06 16.33 -6.32
N ARG A 385 -20.41 17.08 -7.21
CA ARG A 385 -20.74 18.47 -7.55
C ARG A 385 -20.54 18.70 -9.05
N PRO A 386 -21.41 18.12 -9.90
CA PRO A 386 -21.18 18.08 -11.34
C PRO A 386 -21.19 19.47 -11.96
N TYR A 387 -20.15 19.73 -12.74
CA TYR A 387 -20.08 20.82 -13.70
C TYR A 387 -19.48 20.27 -14.99
N ALA A 388 -20.05 20.66 -16.13
CA ALA A 388 -19.59 20.20 -17.43
C ALA A 388 -18.53 21.18 -17.96
N LEU A 389 -17.38 20.65 -18.37
CA LEU A 389 -16.45 21.35 -19.23
C LEU A 389 -16.72 20.96 -20.69
N ASP A 390 -16.35 21.84 -21.62
CA ASP A 390 -16.33 21.48 -23.04
C ASP A 390 -15.36 20.31 -23.24
N CYS A 391 -15.94 19.13 -23.46
CA CYS A 391 -15.23 17.86 -23.52
C CYS A 391 -15.50 17.20 -24.87
N ASN A 392 -14.45 17.05 -25.67
CA ASN A 392 -14.57 16.50 -27.03
C ASN A 392 -14.31 14.99 -27.10
N SER A 393 -13.87 14.36 -25.99
CA SER A 393 -13.56 12.93 -25.94
C SER A 393 -13.62 12.39 -24.50
N PHE A 394 -14.02 11.13 -24.35
CA PHE A 394 -13.97 10.42 -23.06
C PHE A 394 -12.55 10.25 -22.51
N LEU A 395 -11.53 10.32 -23.39
CA LEU A 395 -10.12 10.30 -22.99
C LEU A 395 -9.66 11.62 -22.39
N THR A 396 -10.41 12.70 -22.60
CA THR A 396 -10.01 14.00 -22.10
C THR A 396 -10.19 14.05 -20.59
N GLN A 397 -11.35 13.64 -20.06
CA GLN A 397 -11.66 13.80 -18.65
C GLN A 397 -12.50 12.65 -18.12
N GLU A 398 -12.17 12.21 -16.92
CA GLU A 398 -12.84 11.12 -16.24
C GLU A 398 -12.90 11.38 -14.73
N THR A 399 -14.00 10.98 -14.09
CA THR A 399 -14.15 11.02 -12.64
C THR A 399 -14.64 9.69 -12.11
N TRP A 400 -14.01 9.24 -11.03
CA TRP A 400 -14.34 8.03 -10.29
C TRP A 400 -14.95 8.36 -8.94
N LEU A 401 -15.97 7.62 -8.54
CA LEU A 401 -16.62 7.75 -7.24
C LEU A 401 -16.55 6.42 -6.49
N TYR A 402 -16.12 6.51 -5.24
CA TYR A 402 -16.04 5.40 -4.29
C TYR A 402 -16.94 5.66 -3.10
N PHE A 403 -17.81 4.72 -2.73
CA PHE A 403 -18.58 4.80 -1.48
C PHE A 403 -17.79 4.13 -0.36
N THR A 404 -17.37 4.92 0.63
CA THR A 404 -16.63 4.43 1.81
C THR A 404 -17.44 4.61 3.09
N PRO A 405 -17.12 3.87 4.16
CA PRO A 405 -17.74 4.09 5.46
C PRO A 405 -17.57 5.51 6.01
N GLN A 406 -16.47 6.21 5.63
CA GLN A 406 -16.18 7.58 6.04
C GLN A 406 -16.90 8.63 5.17
N GLY A 407 -17.56 8.21 4.08
CA GLY A 407 -18.22 9.08 3.12
C GLY A 407 -17.87 8.73 1.66
N PRO A 408 -18.51 9.37 0.68
CA PRO A 408 -18.12 9.23 -0.72
C PRO A 408 -16.75 9.90 -0.98
N MET A 409 -15.90 9.27 -1.79
CA MET A 409 -14.64 9.85 -2.29
C MET A 409 -14.73 10.02 -3.81
N SER A 410 -14.55 11.25 -4.28
CA SER A 410 -14.51 11.60 -5.70
C SER A 410 -13.05 11.80 -6.14
N VAL A 411 -12.63 11.17 -7.24
CA VAL A 411 -11.26 11.30 -7.78
C VAL A 411 -11.37 11.67 -9.25
N GLY A 412 -10.78 12.81 -9.62
CA GLY A 412 -10.82 13.35 -10.97
C GLY A 412 -9.51 13.14 -11.71
N PHE A 413 -9.61 12.83 -13.00
CA PHE A 413 -8.49 12.55 -13.88
C PHE A 413 -8.57 13.34 -15.18
N TRP A 414 -7.40 13.50 -15.82
CA TRP A 414 -7.27 14.22 -17.09
C TRP A 414 -6.30 13.49 -18.02
N TRP A 415 -6.68 13.40 -19.31
CA TRP A 415 -5.94 12.72 -20.38
C TRP A 415 -5.64 11.24 -20.13
N ASN A 416 -6.39 10.61 -19.25
CA ASN A 416 -6.14 9.26 -18.76
C ASN A 416 -4.69 9.07 -18.27
N GLU A 417 -4.14 10.09 -17.63
CA GLU A 417 -2.71 10.15 -17.32
C GLU A 417 -2.44 10.82 -15.97
N TYR A 418 -3.22 11.85 -15.62
CA TYR A 418 -2.91 12.74 -14.50
C TYR A 418 -4.07 12.89 -13.52
N PHE A 419 -3.73 13.27 -12.28
CA PHE A 419 -4.72 13.72 -11.32
C PHE A 419 -5.17 15.14 -11.66
N MET A 420 -6.48 15.37 -11.62
CA MET A 420 -7.05 16.70 -11.83
C MET A 420 -8.18 16.97 -10.84
N PRO A 421 -7.85 17.21 -9.55
CA PRO A 421 -8.85 17.65 -8.59
C PRO A 421 -9.29 19.09 -8.92
N THR A 422 -10.60 19.28 -9.06
CA THR A 422 -11.25 20.56 -9.37
C THR A 422 -11.90 21.23 -8.15
N SER A 423 -11.89 20.56 -7.00
CA SER A 423 -12.35 21.08 -5.71
C SER A 423 -11.42 20.62 -4.57
N GLU A 424 -11.47 21.31 -3.42
CA GLU A 424 -10.69 20.90 -2.24
C GLU A 424 -11.14 19.53 -1.71
N GLU A 425 -12.44 19.21 -1.82
CA GLU A 425 -12.99 17.91 -1.44
C GLU A 425 -12.45 16.78 -2.33
N GLN A 426 -12.34 17.04 -3.63
CA GLN A 426 -11.76 16.09 -4.58
C GLN A 426 -10.24 15.94 -4.38
N LEU A 427 -9.53 17.02 -4.04
CA LEU A 427 -8.11 16.96 -3.69
C LEU A 427 -7.89 16.10 -2.43
N GLN A 428 -8.72 16.30 -1.40
CA GLN A 428 -8.65 15.51 -0.17
C GLN A 428 -9.04 14.05 -0.41
N SER A 429 -10.09 13.79 -1.20
CA SER A 429 -10.49 12.43 -1.62
C SER A 429 -9.36 11.72 -2.35
N THR A 430 -8.69 12.41 -3.28
CA THR A 430 -7.54 11.86 -4.01
C THR A 430 -6.37 11.54 -3.08
N ARG A 431 -6.06 12.42 -2.12
CA ARG A 431 -5.04 12.17 -1.10
C ARG A 431 -5.37 10.93 -0.26
N ILE A 432 -6.62 10.78 0.17
CA ILE A 432 -7.07 9.60 0.92
C ILE A 432 -6.95 8.35 0.06
N ALA A 433 -7.35 8.41 -1.21
CA ALA A 433 -7.28 7.27 -2.13
C ALA A 433 -5.83 6.80 -2.41
N LEU A 434 -4.84 7.70 -2.35
CA LEU A 434 -3.42 7.34 -2.51
C LEU A 434 -2.76 6.81 -1.23
N HIS A 435 -3.44 6.87 -0.09
CA HIS A 435 -2.87 6.46 1.20
C HIS A 435 -3.70 5.40 1.93
N THR A 436 -4.86 5.05 1.39
CA THR A 436 -5.71 3.99 1.90
C THR A 436 -5.81 2.85 0.90
N ASP A 437 -6.46 1.76 1.32
CA ASP A 437 -6.70 0.57 0.51
C ASP A 437 -8.16 0.16 0.73
N ARG A 438 -8.81 -0.33 -0.32
CA ARG A 438 -10.15 -0.90 -0.27
C ARG A 438 -10.07 -2.31 -0.84
N THR A 439 -10.66 -3.29 -0.15
CA THR A 439 -10.89 -4.62 -0.73
C THR A 439 -12.19 -4.67 -1.53
N SER A 440 -12.23 -5.51 -2.57
CA SER A 440 -13.48 -5.84 -3.28
C SER A 440 -14.32 -6.91 -2.59
N LEU A 441 -13.80 -7.56 -1.53
CA LEU A 441 -14.54 -8.58 -0.79
C LEU A 441 -15.69 -7.92 0.02
N PRO A 442 -16.97 -8.17 -0.34
CA PRO A 442 -18.10 -7.53 0.30
C PRO A 442 -18.31 -8.03 1.72
N ALA A 443 -18.73 -7.13 2.60
CA ALA A 443 -19.11 -7.44 3.98
C ALA A 443 -20.54 -6.91 4.24
N PRO A 444 -21.59 -7.61 3.76
CA PRO A 444 -22.96 -7.12 3.81
C PRO A 444 -23.59 -7.15 5.20
N LEU A 445 -23.01 -7.89 6.15
CA LEU A 445 -23.48 -7.94 7.53
C LEU A 445 -23.01 -6.69 8.29
N VAL A 446 -23.93 -6.06 9.02
CA VAL A 446 -23.56 -5.04 10.01
C VAL A 446 -23.01 -5.78 11.24
N ALA A 447 -21.68 -5.71 11.42
CA ALA A 447 -21.02 -6.26 12.59
C ALA A 447 -21.30 -5.35 13.79
N HIS A 448 -21.95 -5.90 14.82
CA HIS A 448 -22.11 -5.25 16.12
C HIS A 448 -21.14 -5.88 17.09
N ALA A 449 -20.39 -5.05 17.81
CA ALA A 449 -19.48 -5.52 18.83
C ALA A 449 -19.36 -4.52 19.97
N TRP A 450 -19.17 -5.04 21.18
CA TRP A 450 -18.67 -4.26 22.30
C TRP A 450 -17.29 -4.78 22.70
N SER A 451 -16.54 -3.93 23.40
CA SER A 451 -15.24 -4.28 23.97
C SER A 451 -15.17 -3.99 25.45
N ALA A 452 -14.44 -4.81 26.21
CA ALA A 452 -14.18 -4.57 27.62
C ALA A 452 -12.69 -4.76 27.95
N LEU A 453 -12.14 -3.84 28.72
CA LEU A 453 -10.71 -3.70 29.01
C LEU A 453 -10.46 -3.95 30.51
N PHE A 454 -9.50 -4.81 30.82
CA PHE A 454 -9.11 -5.15 32.18
C PHE A 454 -7.60 -5.28 32.29
N ARG A 455 -7.05 -5.12 33.48
CA ARG A 455 -5.65 -5.48 33.70
C ARG A 455 -5.46 -6.98 33.50
N SER A 456 -4.42 -7.35 32.77
CA SER A 456 -4.05 -8.75 32.61
C SER A 456 -3.42 -9.32 33.87
N ALA A 457 -3.43 -10.66 33.98
CA ALA A 457 -2.61 -11.37 34.94
C ALA A 457 -1.12 -11.30 34.56
N GLU A 458 -0.82 -11.17 33.26
CA GLU A 458 0.52 -10.95 32.76
C GLU A 458 0.96 -9.49 32.98
N LEU A 459 2.15 -9.32 33.56
CA LEU A 459 2.65 -8.02 33.97
C LEU A 459 2.80 -7.09 32.75
N GLY A 460 2.20 -5.90 32.83
CA GLY A 460 2.30 -4.88 31.80
C GLY A 460 1.37 -5.09 30.60
N LEU A 461 0.50 -6.09 30.63
CA LEU A 461 -0.52 -6.32 29.60
C LEU A 461 -1.92 -5.90 30.08
N THR A 462 -2.76 -5.61 29.10
CA THR A 462 -4.17 -5.32 29.23
C THR A 462 -4.96 -6.37 28.45
N ASP A 463 -5.91 -7.01 29.12
CA ASP A 463 -6.84 -7.94 28.52
C ASP A 463 -7.97 -7.16 27.84
N VAL A 464 -8.17 -7.44 26.56
CA VAL A 464 -9.17 -6.83 25.71
C VAL A 464 -10.14 -7.91 25.26
N TYR A 465 -11.37 -7.80 25.73
CA TYR A 465 -12.45 -8.69 25.31
C TYR A 465 -13.23 -8.07 24.18
N TYR A 466 -13.65 -8.89 23.23
CA TYR A 466 -14.59 -8.52 22.17
C TYR A 466 -15.70 -9.56 22.09
N ARG A 467 -16.95 -9.10 22.04
CA ARG A 467 -18.10 -9.97 21.75
C ARG A 467 -18.87 -9.43 20.58
N THR A 468 -19.32 -10.31 19.69
CA THR A 468 -20.00 -9.95 18.45
C THR A 468 -21.27 -10.76 18.22
N ASN A 469 -22.06 -10.36 17.22
CA ASN A 469 -23.38 -10.92 16.90
C ASN A 469 -23.34 -12.13 15.94
N GLY A 470 -22.17 -12.65 15.58
CA GLY A 470 -22.03 -13.76 14.62
C GLY A 470 -21.86 -15.15 15.21
N ASP A 471 -21.97 -16.15 14.33
CA ASP A 471 -21.70 -17.56 14.61
C ASP A 471 -20.20 -17.79 14.89
N SER A 472 -19.35 -17.03 14.20
CA SER A 472 -17.92 -16.95 14.46
C SER A 472 -17.40 -15.54 14.26
N ALA A 473 -16.31 -15.21 14.95
CA ALA A 473 -15.64 -13.93 14.81
C ALA A 473 -14.13 -14.08 14.93
N ALA A 474 -13.43 -13.12 14.36
CA ALA A 474 -12.01 -12.92 14.57
C ALA A 474 -11.73 -11.45 14.86
N ALA A 475 -10.81 -11.21 15.79
CA ALA A 475 -10.36 -9.88 16.16
C ALA A 475 -8.84 -9.84 16.07
N VAL A 476 -8.31 -8.72 15.55
CA VAL A 476 -6.89 -8.42 15.46
C VAL A 476 -6.63 -7.00 15.93
N LEU A 477 -5.56 -6.84 16.71
CA LEU A 477 -5.01 -5.54 17.08
C LEU A 477 -3.68 -5.33 16.34
N TRP A 478 -3.66 -4.39 15.41
CA TRP A 478 -2.45 -3.94 14.73
C TRP A 478 -1.87 -2.74 15.46
N ASP A 479 -0.64 -2.86 15.94
CA ASP A 479 0.09 -1.74 16.53
C ASP A 479 0.32 -0.64 15.49
N THR A 480 -0.12 0.58 15.81
CA THR A 480 0.04 1.74 14.92
C THR A 480 1.48 2.19 14.79
N ALA A 481 2.33 1.91 15.79
CA ALA A 481 3.76 2.15 15.72
C ALA A 481 4.50 1.06 14.94
N GLY A 482 3.87 -0.10 14.73
CA GLY A 482 4.44 -1.24 14.01
C GLY A 482 5.62 -1.90 14.72
N GLN A 483 5.72 -1.73 16.04
CA GLN A 483 6.78 -2.26 16.90
C GLN A 483 6.53 -3.70 17.34
N ILE A 484 5.25 -4.10 17.45
CA ILE A 484 4.88 -5.47 17.81
C ILE A 484 4.11 -6.17 16.69
N GLN A 485 4.21 -7.50 16.66
CA GLN A 485 3.43 -8.30 15.72
C GLN A 485 1.93 -8.24 16.05
N PRO A 486 1.04 -8.36 15.04
CA PRO A 486 -0.40 -8.32 15.27
C PRO A 486 -0.84 -9.45 16.19
N ILE A 487 -1.68 -9.12 17.16
CA ILE A 487 -2.24 -10.10 18.11
C ILE A 487 -3.65 -10.44 17.62
N ARG A 488 -3.93 -11.74 17.43
CA ARG A 488 -5.18 -12.25 16.84
C ARG A 488 -5.87 -13.22 17.81
N ALA A 489 -7.19 -13.16 17.84
CA ALA A 489 -8.04 -14.20 18.42
C ALA A 489 -9.18 -14.52 17.46
N SER A 490 -9.59 -15.79 17.40
CA SER A 490 -10.72 -16.23 16.58
C SER A 490 -11.50 -17.34 17.26
N GLY A 491 -12.82 -17.33 17.10
CA GLY A 491 -13.71 -18.35 17.65
C GLY A 491 -15.15 -17.87 17.77
N PRO A 492 -16.04 -18.71 18.31
CA PRO A 492 -17.41 -18.31 18.62
C PRO A 492 -17.48 -17.48 19.91
N GLY A 493 -18.37 -16.49 19.94
CA GLY A 493 -18.75 -15.78 21.16
C GLY A 493 -17.78 -14.67 21.62
N LEU A 494 -17.11 -14.90 22.76
CA LEU A 494 -16.26 -13.91 23.44
C LEU A 494 -14.78 -14.17 23.12
N LEU A 495 -14.15 -13.21 22.46
CA LEU A 495 -12.72 -13.24 22.10
C LEU A 495 -11.91 -12.49 23.16
N LEU A 496 -10.71 -12.97 23.46
CA LEU A 496 -9.76 -12.35 24.38
C LEU A 496 -8.42 -12.13 23.66
N LEU A 497 -7.89 -10.92 23.76
CA LEU A 497 -6.52 -10.57 23.37
C LEU A 497 -5.83 -9.92 24.56
N SER A 498 -4.58 -10.28 24.85
CA SER A 498 -3.76 -9.65 25.89
C SER A 498 -2.63 -8.88 25.23
N VAL A 499 -2.62 -7.55 25.40
CA VAL A 499 -1.72 -6.66 24.64
C VAL A 499 -1.10 -5.59 25.52
N PRO A 500 0.10 -5.06 25.19
CA PRO A 500 0.66 -3.90 25.87
C PRO A 500 -0.24 -2.65 25.69
N PRO A 501 -0.27 -1.73 26.67
CA PRO A 501 -0.93 -0.44 26.52
C PRO A 501 -0.39 0.35 25.31
N GLY A 502 -1.26 1.07 24.61
CA GLY A 502 -0.85 1.79 23.40
C GLY A 502 -2.00 2.14 22.47
N LEU A 503 -1.65 2.62 21.28
CA LEU A 503 -2.60 2.93 20.22
C LEU A 503 -2.58 1.84 19.15
N TYR A 504 -3.75 1.27 18.89
CA TYR A 504 -3.92 0.16 17.96
C TYR A 504 -4.98 0.50 16.93
N ARG A 505 -4.87 -0.13 15.76
CA ARG A 505 -5.98 -0.31 14.84
C ARG A 505 -6.61 -1.67 15.14
N LEU A 506 -7.89 -1.67 15.48
CA LEU A 506 -8.71 -2.85 15.65
C LEU A 506 -9.29 -3.28 14.31
N GLY A 507 -9.24 -4.58 14.03
CA GLY A 507 -10.10 -5.21 13.04
C GLY A 507 -10.88 -6.36 13.64
N VAL A 508 -12.18 -6.36 13.37
CA VAL A 508 -13.09 -7.44 13.73
C VAL A 508 -13.81 -7.89 12.46
N ASP A 509 -13.73 -9.18 12.16
CA ASP A 509 -14.55 -9.81 11.14
C ASP A 509 -15.47 -10.83 11.78
N VAL A 510 -16.71 -10.86 11.31
CA VAL A 510 -17.80 -11.65 11.87
C VAL A 510 -18.44 -12.43 10.74
N ASP A 511 -18.71 -13.71 10.94
CA ASP A 511 -19.55 -14.51 10.05
C ASP A 511 -20.85 -14.87 10.74
N SER A 512 -21.96 -14.70 10.02
CA SER A 512 -23.26 -15.25 10.41
C SER A 512 -23.91 -15.86 9.18
N ALA A 513 -24.16 -17.16 9.23
CA ALA A 513 -24.70 -17.95 8.13
C ALA A 513 -23.98 -17.73 6.78
N GLY A 514 -22.64 -17.63 6.79
CA GLY A 514 -21.82 -17.43 5.59
C GLY A 514 -21.80 -15.99 5.05
N LYS A 515 -22.34 -15.02 5.80
CA LYS A 515 -22.27 -13.59 5.47
C LYS A 515 -21.25 -12.88 6.35
N LEU A 516 -20.25 -12.30 5.70
CA LEU A 516 -19.20 -11.52 6.34
C LEU A 516 -19.71 -10.14 6.80
N GLY A 517 -19.34 -9.76 8.01
CA GLY A 517 -19.40 -8.41 8.54
C GLY A 517 -18.01 -7.93 8.92
N ARG A 518 -17.71 -6.67 8.64
CA ARG A 518 -16.37 -6.09 8.83
C ARG A 518 -16.46 -4.81 9.65
N TRP A 519 -15.71 -4.75 10.73
CA TRP A 519 -15.55 -3.55 11.54
C TRP A 519 -14.06 -3.22 11.72
N ARG A 520 -13.72 -1.94 11.54
CA ARG A 520 -12.36 -1.41 11.68
C ARG A 520 -12.44 -0.11 12.47
N SER A 521 -11.57 0.08 13.45
CA SER A 521 -11.52 1.30 14.27
C SER A 521 -10.12 1.51 14.84
N GLU A 522 -9.78 2.74 15.21
CA GLU A 522 -8.67 2.97 16.14
C GLU A 522 -9.14 2.75 17.58
N VAL A 523 -8.26 2.20 18.42
CA VAL A 523 -8.53 1.93 19.83
C VAL A 523 -7.29 2.24 20.66
N ARG A 524 -7.48 2.91 21.80
CA ARG A 524 -6.43 3.13 22.79
C ARG A 524 -6.59 2.14 23.93
N ILE A 525 -5.57 1.31 24.11
CA ILE A 525 -5.51 0.34 25.20
C ILE A 525 -4.86 1.02 26.41
N PRO A 526 -5.58 1.16 27.54
CA PRO A 526 -5.08 1.85 28.72
C PRO A 526 -4.01 1.01 29.44
N HIS A 527 -3.17 1.70 30.20
CA HIS A 527 -2.28 1.08 31.18
C HIS A 527 -2.98 1.05 32.54
N PHE A 528 -3.06 -0.13 33.15
CA PHE A 528 -3.61 -0.30 34.49
C PHE A 528 -2.48 -0.42 35.51
N SER A 529 -2.28 0.66 36.27
CA SER A 529 -1.25 0.75 37.31
C SER A 529 -1.66 0.05 38.61
N GLN A 530 -0.67 -0.36 39.41
CA GLN A 530 -0.88 -0.80 40.79
C GLN A 530 -0.88 0.36 41.79
N VAL A 531 -0.48 1.57 41.38
CA VAL A 531 -0.29 2.73 42.27
C VAL A 531 -1.12 3.95 41.89
N GLU A 532 -1.64 4.00 40.66
CA GLU A 532 -2.54 5.04 40.18
C GLU A 532 -3.95 4.50 40.08
N LEU A 533 -4.94 5.30 40.52
CA LEU A 533 -6.34 4.90 40.53
C LEU A 533 -6.86 4.70 39.10
N GLY A 534 -7.25 3.47 38.78
CA GLY A 534 -7.80 3.11 37.48
C GLY A 534 -9.00 2.17 37.60
N LEU A 535 -9.93 2.24 36.64
CA LEU A 535 -11.08 1.34 36.56
C LEU A 535 -11.04 0.55 35.27
N SER A 536 -11.39 -0.73 35.34
CA SER A 536 -11.71 -1.53 34.16
C SER A 536 -12.93 -0.98 33.42
N SER A 537 -13.25 -1.57 32.26
CA SER A 537 -14.55 -1.36 31.64
C SER A 537 -15.69 -1.86 32.54
N LEU A 538 -16.83 -1.16 32.47
CA LEU A 538 -18.08 -1.60 33.10
C LEU A 538 -18.68 -2.76 32.30
N VAL A 539 -18.99 -3.84 33.00
CA VAL A 539 -19.74 -4.97 32.45
C VAL A 539 -21.10 -5.01 33.13
N LEU A 540 -22.14 -5.20 32.32
CA LEU A 540 -23.52 -5.33 32.78
C LEU A 540 -24.11 -6.62 32.21
N ALA A 541 -24.72 -7.45 33.04
CA ALA A 541 -25.34 -8.71 32.62
C ALA A 541 -26.70 -8.91 33.28
N PRO A 542 -27.70 -9.47 32.57
CA PRO A 542 -29.00 -9.80 33.15
C PRO A 542 -28.84 -10.96 34.14
N SER A 543 -28.83 -10.66 35.44
CA SER A 543 -28.60 -11.62 36.52
C SER A 543 -29.09 -11.08 37.86
N ALA A 544 -29.74 -11.95 38.64
CA ALA A 544 -30.17 -11.68 40.01
C ALA A 544 -29.06 -11.91 41.05
N VAL A 545 -27.90 -12.43 40.64
CA VAL A 545 -26.77 -12.71 41.53
C VAL A 545 -25.54 -11.92 41.10
N LEU A 546 -24.67 -11.62 42.08
CA LEU A 546 -23.36 -11.02 41.83
C LEU A 546 -22.51 -11.99 41.00
N LEU A 547 -21.88 -11.48 39.94
CA LEU A 547 -21.08 -12.27 39.02
C LEU A 547 -19.58 -12.03 39.24
N ASP A 548 -18.75 -12.98 38.85
CA ASP A 548 -17.33 -12.72 38.60
C ASP A 548 -17.13 -12.14 37.19
N ARG A 549 -15.88 -11.78 36.87
CA ARG A 549 -15.52 -11.18 35.58
C ARG A 549 -15.99 -12.01 34.40
N GLU A 550 -15.67 -13.30 34.40
CA GLU A 550 -15.94 -14.15 33.25
C GLU A 550 -17.44 -14.40 33.07
N ALA A 551 -18.18 -14.67 34.15
CA ALA A 551 -19.62 -14.85 34.09
C ALA A 551 -20.33 -13.55 33.66
N ALA A 552 -19.88 -12.40 34.15
CA ALA A 552 -20.41 -11.10 33.73
C ALA A 552 -20.18 -10.85 32.24
N LEU A 553 -18.95 -11.07 31.74
CA LEU A 553 -18.60 -10.88 30.32
C LEU A 553 -19.40 -11.83 29.40
N ARG A 554 -19.55 -13.10 29.79
CA ARG A 554 -20.37 -14.08 29.06
C ARG A 554 -21.87 -13.78 29.14
N GLY A 555 -22.33 -13.13 30.21
CA GLY A 555 -23.72 -12.71 30.38
C GLY A 555 -24.08 -11.41 29.65
N MET A 556 -23.11 -10.54 29.39
CA MET A 556 -23.33 -9.23 28.78
C MET A 556 -23.84 -9.35 27.33
N PRO A 557 -25.06 -8.88 27.01
CA PRO A 557 -25.66 -9.03 25.69
C PRO A 557 -24.89 -8.26 24.63
N VAL A 558 -24.82 -8.81 23.42
CA VAL A 558 -24.06 -8.22 22.29
C VAL A 558 -24.61 -6.86 21.88
N ASP A 559 -25.93 -6.74 21.80
CA ASP A 559 -26.59 -5.52 21.35
C ASP A 559 -26.73 -4.46 22.46
N LEU A 560 -26.23 -4.76 23.67
CA LEU A 560 -26.37 -3.93 24.87
C LEU A 560 -27.83 -3.59 25.19
N GLU A 561 -28.73 -4.51 24.85
CA GLU A 561 -30.15 -4.44 25.14
C GLU A 561 -30.51 -5.39 26.28
N TYR A 562 -31.18 -4.86 27.30
CA TYR A 562 -31.52 -5.56 28.53
C TYR A 562 -33.03 -5.57 28.74
N PRO A 563 -33.62 -6.69 29.19
CA PRO A 563 -35.04 -6.72 29.54
C PRO A 563 -35.32 -5.86 30.79
N ALA A 564 -36.33 -4.99 30.73
CA ALA A 564 -36.72 -4.12 31.85
C ALA A 564 -37.15 -4.91 33.11
N ALA A 565 -37.71 -6.10 32.90
CA ALA A 565 -38.14 -7.00 33.98
C ALA A 565 -37.01 -7.86 34.56
N ALA A 566 -35.79 -7.80 34.02
CA ALA A 566 -34.66 -8.59 34.50
C ALA A 566 -33.75 -7.76 35.42
N PRO A 567 -33.27 -8.33 36.55
CA PRO A 567 -32.25 -7.67 37.36
C PRO A 567 -30.94 -7.51 36.57
N LEU A 568 -30.19 -6.46 36.88
CA LEU A 568 -28.95 -6.10 36.20
C LEU A 568 -27.76 -6.21 37.16
N ALA A 569 -26.88 -7.17 36.93
CA ALA A 569 -25.63 -7.31 37.68
C ALA A 569 -24.52 -6.50 37.00
N SER A 570 -23.84 -5.64 37.77
CA SER A 570 -22.63 -4.93 37.36
C SER A 570 -21.36 -5.60 37.87
N TYR A 571 -20.29 -5.43 37.10
CA TYR A 571 -18.94 -5.82 37.49
C TYR A 571 -17.94 -4.77 36.99
N VAL A 572 -17.07 -4.29 37.89
CA VAL A 572 -15.94 -3.38 37.61
C VAL A 572 -14.76 -3.77 38.50
N GLU A 573 -13.54 -3.71 37.97
CA GLU A 573 -12.31 -3.83 38.75
C GLU A 573 -11.71 -2.44 39.01
N ILE A 574 -11.30 -2.22 40.25
CA ILE A 574 -10.68 -0.99 40.72
C ILE A 574 -9.22 -1.32 41.05
N TYR A 575 -8.30 -0.54 40.52
CA TYR A 575 -6.86 -0.71 40.72
C TYR A 575 -6.24 0.54 41.33
N GLY A 576 -5.15 0.37 42.07
CA GLY A 576 -4.35 1.48 42.60
C GLY A 576 -5.01 2.28 43.70
N LEU A 577 -5.88 1.65 44.50
CA LEU A 577 -6.44 2.24 45.71
C LEU A 577 -5.35 2.49 46.75
N THR A 578 -5.45 3.62 47.44
CA THR A 578 -4.52 4.01 48.49
C THR A 578 -4.99 3.44 49.82
N ALA A 579 -4.12 2.72 50.51
CA ALA A 579 -4.37 2.28 51.87
C ALA A 579 -4.13 3.43 52.87
N ASP A 580 -4.96 3.50 53.90
CA ASP A 580 -4.76 4.34 55.06
C ASP A 580 -3.66 3.79 55.98
N ARG A 581 -3.53 4.37 57.18
CA ARG A 581 -2.52 3.96 58.16
C ARG A 581 -2.73 2.55 58.71
N ASP A 582 -3.95 2.04 58.65
CA ASP A 582 -4.35 0.71 59.14
C ASP A 582 -4.33 -0.33 58.01
N GLY A 583 -3.86 0.05 56.81
CA GLY A 583 -3.79 -0.83 55.64
C GLY A 583 -5.11 -0.98 54.88
N ARG A 584 -6.12 -0.15 55.20
CA ARG A 584 -7.46 -0.22 54.59
C ARG A 584 -7.65 0.88 53.55
N SER A 585 -8.19 0.53 52.41
CA SER A 585 -8.54 1.46 51.35
C SER A 585 -10.01 1.82 51.41
N HIS A 586 -10.30 3.11 51.45
CA HIS A 586 -11.66 3.66 51.49
C HIS A 586 -11.98 4.36 50.18
N TYR A 587 -13.13 4.06 49.59
CA TYR A 587 -13.54 4.66 48.33
C TYR A 587 -15.04 4.90 48.25
N HIS A 588 -15.41 5.94 47.51
CA HIS A 588 -16.79 6.25 47.16
C HIS A 588 -17.03 5.87 45.70
N VAL A 589 -18.03 5.02 45.45
CA VAL A 589 -18.44 4.62 44.10
C VAL A 589 -19.79 5.24 43.75
N ARG A 590 -19.89 5.76 42.53
CA ARG A 590 -21.09 6.36 41.96
C ARG A 590 -21.40 5.73 40.60
N TYR A 591 -22.53 5.05 40.50
CA TYR A 591 -23.12 4.59 39.25
C TYR A 591 -24.10 5.65 38.75
N ALA A 592 -24.00 6.05 37.48
CA ALA A 592 -24.92 7.01 36.88
C ALA A 592 -25.53 6.45 35.59
N PHE A 593 -26.85 6.36 35.55
CA PHE A 593 -27.65 6.02 34.37
C PHE A 593 -28.28 7.31 33.83
N ALA A 594 -27.58 7.97 32.92
CA ALA A 594 -28.03 9.22 32.32
C ALA A 594 -28.86 8.96 31.05
N PRO A 595 -30.12 9.42 30.96
CA PRO A 595 -30.96 9.17 29.79
C PRO A 595 -30.40 9.85 28.53
N VAL A 596 -30.30 9.11 27.42
CA VAL A 596 -29.84 9.63 26.13
C VAL A 596 -31.03 10.26 25.39
N GLN A 597 -31.02 11.59 25.23
CA GLN A 597 -32.11 12.35 24.61
C GLN A 597 -31.61 13.29 23.52
N SER A 598 -32.42 13.49 22.48
CA SER A 598 -32.20 14.52 21.47
C SER A 598 -32.33 15.93 22.06
N LEU A 599 -31.81 16.95 21.37
CA LEU A 599 -31.91 18.36 21.78
C LEU A 599 -33.37 18.80 22.04
N VAL A 600 -34.31 18.36 21.20
CA VAL A 600 -35.75 18.61 21.37
C VAL A 600 -36.29 17.80 22.55
N GLY A 601 -35.83 16.55 22.70
CA GLY A 601 -36.18 15.68 23.84
C GLY A 601 -35.78 16.29 25.18
N LYS A 602 -34.61 16.91 25.29
CA LYS A 602 -34.14 17.58 26.52
C LYS A 602 -35.00 18.78 26.95
N LEU A 603 -35.68 19.45 26.00
CA LEU A 603 -36.55 20.59 26.29
C LEU A 603 -37.96 20.17 26.76
N LEU A 604 -38.40 18.96 26.40
CA LEU A 604 -39.76 18.45 26.67
C LEU A 604 -39.80 17.35 27.74
N SER A 605 -38.65 16.77 28.09
CA SER A 605 -38.52 15.61 28.98
C SER A 605 -38.08 16.00 30.39
N ASN A 606 -38.73 15.40 31.39
CA ASN A 606 -38.32 15.43 32.79
C ASN A 606 -37.47 14.21 33.21
N ALA A 607 -36.96 13.40 32.27
CA ALA A 607 -36.24 12.19 32.66
C ALA A 607 -34.93 12.54 33.39
N ARG A 608 -34.83 12.11 34.64
CA ARG A 608 -33.68 12.34 35.52
C ARG A 608 -32.71 11.16 35.45
N SER A 609 -31.42 11.45 35.66
CA SER A 609 -30.43 10.40 35.82
C SER A 609 -30.73 9.58 37.08
N VAL A 610 -30.67 8.25 36.96
CA VAL A 610 -30.73 7.35 38.12
C VAL A 610 -29.31 7.18 38.63
N VAL A 611 -29.09 7.37 39.93
CA VAL A 611 -27.76 7.35 40.55
C VAL A 611 -27.78 6.43 41.75
N PHE A 612 -26.76 5.57 41.84
CA PHE A 612 -26.50 4.73 43.01
C PHE A 612 -25.12 5.07 43.56
N GLU A 613 -25.04 5.33 44.85
CA GLU A 613 -23.82 5.78 45.52
C GLU A 613 -23.56 4.96 46.77
N PHE A 614 -22.30 4.57 46.98
CA PHE A 614 -21.89 3.76 48.11
C PHE A 614 -20.50 4.15 48.58
N ASP A 615 -20.30 4.19 49.90
CA ASP A 615 -18.97 4.17 50.50
C ASP A 615 -18.58 2.71 50.79
N ARG A 616 -17.34 2.37 50.47
CA ARG A 616 -16.79 1.02 50.52
C ARG A 616 -15.40 1.02 51.17
N GLU A 617 -15.05 -0.13 51.72
CA GLU A 617 -13.75 -0.38 52.35
C GLU A 617 -13.18 -1.73 51.88
N THR A 618 -11.87 -1.82 51.72
CA THR A 618 -11.17 -3.07 51.39
C THR A 618 -9.75 -3.09 51.97
N GLU A 619 -9.20 -4.27 52.23
CA GLU A 619 -7.82 -4.46 52.75
C GLU A 619 -6.76 -4.62 51.64
N SER A 620 -7.10 -4.20 50.41
CA SER A 620 -6.24 -4.35 49.24
C SER A 620 -6.19 -3.05 48.44
N SER A 621 -5.09 -2.81 47.72
CA SER A 621 -5.00 -1.74 46.73
C SER A 621 -5.84 -2.01 45.47
N MET A 622 -6.57 -3.13 45.44
CA MET A 622 -7.49 -3.51 44.38
C MET A 622 -8.82 -3.98 44.96
N SER A 623 -9.91 -3.71 44.25
CA SER A 623 -11.23 -4.16 44.63
C SER A 623 -12.04 -4.61 43.42
N HIS A 624 -13.00 -5.50 43.63
CA HIS A 624 -13.98 -5.91 42.62
C HIS A 624 -15.33 -5.34 43.04
N GLU A 625 -15.76 -4.30 42.36
CA GLU A 625 -16.99 -3.58 42.67
C GLU A 625 -18.15 -4.17 41.88
N LYS A 626 -19.21 -4.55 42.61
CA LYS A 626 -20.33 -5.35 42.09
C LYS A 626 -21.63 -4.85 42.70
N LEU A 627 -22.66 -4.73 41.87
CA LEU A 627 -24.00 -4.31 42.27
C LEU A 627 -25.04 -5.14 41.51
N VAL A 628 -26.08 -5.62 42.19
CA VAL A 628 -27.31 -6.09 41.52
C VAL A 628 -28.34 -4.98 41.63
N ILE A 629 -28.84 -4.53 40.48
CA ILE A 629 -29.89 -3.55 40.37
C ILE A 629 -31.19 -4.31 40.12
N GLU A 630 -32.09 -4.24 41.09
CA GLU A 630 -33.43 -4.85 40.99
C GLU A 630 -34.22 -4.26 39.81
N PRO A 631 -35.16 -5.04 39.22
CA PRO A 631 -36.11 -4.52 38.24
C PRO A 631 -36.79 -3.25 38.75
N ASP A 632 -37.21 -2.39 37.82
CA ASP A 632 -37.90 -1.10 38.07
C ASP A 632 -37.05 0.01 38.72
N ARG A 633 -35.84 -0.27 39.21
CA ARG A 633 -34.94 0.77 39.74
C ARG A 633 -34.40 1.70 38.66
N VAL A 634 -34.23 1.18 37.44
CA VAL A 634 -33.92 1.96 36.24
C VAL A 634 -35.06 1.73 35.26
N PRO A 635 -35.86 2.77 34.94
CA PRO A 635 -36.96 2.64 33.99
C PRO A 635 -36.51 2.18 32.60
N ALA A 636 -37.45 1.71 31.77
CA ALA A 636 -37.18 1.44 30.37
C ALA A 636 -36.75 2.73 29.63
N GLY A 637 -35.72 2.63 28.79
CA GLY A 637 -35.14 3.76 28.10
C GLY A 637 -33.74 3.50 27.57
N ARG A 638 -33.17 4.52 26.91
CA ARG A 638 -31.77 4.52 26.46
C ARG A 638 -30.94 5.28 27.48
N TYR A 639 -29.86 4.66 27.96
CA TYR A 639 -29.03 5.22 29.01
C TYR A 639 -27.56 5.21 28.61
N ARG A 640 -26.89 6.27 29.03
CA ARG A 640 -25.45 6.35 29.11
C ARG A 640 -25.04 6.03 30.53
N VAL A 641 -24.31 4.94 30.71
CA VAL A 641 -23.91 4.43 32.02
C VAL A 641 -22.43 4.71 32.26
N THR A 642 -22.14 5.30 33.42
CA THR A 642 -20.77 5.50 33.90
C THR A 642 -20.62 5.10 35.36
N VAL A 643 -19.43 4.61 35.70
CA VAL A 643 -19.04 4.35 37.10
C VAL A 643 -17.86 5.26 37.43
N VAL A 644 -18.01 6.03 38.49
CA VAL A 644 -16.96 6.90 39.02
C VAL A 644 -16.55 6.37 40.38
N VAL A 645 -15.25 6.18 40.60
CA VAL A 645 -14.68 5.85 41.90
C VAL A 645 -13.83 7.00 42.37
N THR A 646 -14.01 7.39 43.62
CA THR A 646 -13.20 8.39 44.34
C THR A 646 -12.43 7.67 45.44
N ASP A 647 -11.10 7.65 45.37
CA ASP A 647 -10.24 7.24 46.48
C ASP A 647 -10.33 8.33 47.56
N LEU A 648 -10.81 7.98 48.75
CA LEU A 648 -11.08 8.94 49.82
C LEU A 648 -9.81 9.35 50.59
N VAL A 649 -8.72 8.59 50.47
CA VAL A 649 -7.44 8.89 51.14
C VAL A 649 -6.68 9.95 50.35
N ARG A 650 -6.56 9.78 49.02
CA ARG A 650 -5.89 10.75 48.14
C ARG A 650 -6.83 11.80 47.54
N ASN A 651 -8.15 11.61 47.66
CA ASN A 651 -9.17 12.44 47.03
C ASN A 651 -8.99 12.55 45.51
N VAL A 652 -8.64 11.44 44.87
CA VAL A 652 -8.51 11.33 43.41
C VAL A 652 -9.68 10.54 42.83
N LYS A 653 -10.11 10.90 41.63
CA LYS A 653 -11.24 10.29 40.94
C LYS A 653 -10.81 9.63 39.66
N SER A 654 -11.46 8.52 39.34
CA SER A 654 -11.29 7.82 38.08
C SER A 654 -12.66 7.31 37.61
N GLU A 655 -12.85 7.24 36.29
CA GLU A 655 -14.14 6.94 35.66
C GLU A 655 -13.96 5.79 34.66
N SER A 656 -14.95 4.89 34.61
CA SER A 656 -14.98 3.81 33.62
C SER A 656 -15.19 4.36 32.21
N ALA A 657 -14.85 3.55 31.20
CA ALA A 657 -15.36 3.81 29.85
C ALA A 657 -16.89 3.91 29.87
N THR A 658 -17.42 4.87 29.13
CA THR A 658 -18.86 5.09 29.02
C THR A 658 -19.53 3.95 28.25
N LEU A 659 -20.65 3.45 28.75
CA LEU A 659 -21.42 2.37 28.13
C LEU A 659 -22.84 2.85 27.80
N ASP A 660 -23.19 2.91 26.52
CA ASP A 660 -24.56 3.22 26.08
C ASP A 660 -25.38 1.93 25.97
N ILE A 661 -26.49 1.84 26.70
CA ILE A 661 -27.36 0.65 26.77
C ILE A 661 -28.82 1.00 26.48
N VAL A 662 -29.61 -0.03 26.18
CA VAL A 662 -31.08 0.06 26.08
C VAL A 662 -31.71 -0.89 27.09
N ILE A 663 -32.67 -0.38 27.87
CA ILE A 663 -33.52 -1.19 28.74
C ILE A 663 -34.92 -1.17 28.15
N ARG A 664 -35.51 -2.34 27.85
CA ARG A 664 -36.81 -2.45 27.16
C ARG A 664 -37.72 -3.51 27.73
#